data_AF-A0A840Y479-F1
#
_entry.id   AF-A0A840Y479-F1
#
_cell.length_a   1.000
_cell.length_b   1.000
_cell.length_c   1.000
_cell.angle_alpha   90.00
_cell.angle_beta   90.00
_cell.angle_gamma   90.00
#
_symmetry.space_group_name_H-M   'P 1'
#
loop_
_entity.id
_entity.type
_entity.pdbx_description
1 polymer ?
#
loop_
_entity_poly.entity_id
_entity_poly.type
_entity_poly.pdbx_seq_one_letter_code
_entity_poly.pdbx_strand_id
1 'polypeptide(L)'
;MTIKGVYVGNSTTELQQFENWLGAEVDAVHGVVGFANWTDFTNSAKWMVNTLWKGINEEILWSVPIIVNDGSSSLAKAATGAYDGYYRQVAQTLLAGRAGDSDPIYVRTGWEANGDWFFWNAIGKEAAFKGAFQHFADAFHGVSNRFKIEWNINYAEGGIDPATIYPGDKYVDVIGMDFYWVLEHQGTDPTTAWNKIQNAKYGLNWLENFAKAHGKPTAYSEWGIESNNAGPYLAKAKAWFDSHNVAYQSYWDYTMGGDVIALSDGTLPASGGAFKQLFGAGSTTTPPVIPPTEPTTGTTPPGVIAGTSGKEALNGTSGADTLRGSGGDTLSGGAGDDTYEVNSLADIVVEASGNGTDTVTTWIDGYVLPDNVENLVLTGTGWNTASGNGLANSLTGNDSANILNGRGGNDLLTGGGGNDTFVIARGEGNDTITDFRAGVGAGDVLKLDGFSFADFAALKAAATQSGADLVIRLASDQTLTLRGVQLSSLASDDVSLVNIKAAAPTPVVPPTTPTDSGSPALGGATTNTIRGTSAREALNGTSGNDLLLGSGGDTLSGGAGDDTYEVNSLADIVVETSGNGIDTVTTWIDGYVLPDNVENLVLTGTGWNTASGNALANSLTGNDSANILNGRGGNDLLTGGGGNDTFVIAGGEGNDTITDFRAGVGAGDVLRLDGFSFADFAALKAAATQSGADLVIRLASDQTLTLRGVQLSSLASDDVSLVNIKAAAPTPVVTAPVATTPTTTGGTAAASVATTNNIWGGTGTDTLHGTDANDRIASVGGSDRMSGGKGNDTYVIYSGTEQVIEKAGEGVDTVETWIGKYALAANVENLVIIGTSWTQGTGNDLANTIVGNSSPNVLDGRGGNDLLTGGRGNDTFVIGKGLGMDTITDFRPHAWGGEADTIQLTGFGSGARLSNAGSLFSVTASDGSVTQFTLNGVTSLGSNDLVWA
;
A
#
# COMPACT_ATOMS: atom_id res chain seq x y z
N MET A 1 27.46 -29.37 -10.99
CA MET A 1 26.40 -28.60 -11.67
C MET A 1 25.87 -27.68 -10.59
N THR A 2 25.85 -26.38 -10.85
CA THR A 2 25.39 -25.39 -9.86
C THR A 2 23.90 -25.60 -9.63
N ILE A 3 23.49 -25.83 -8.38
CA ILE A 3 22.08 -25.93 -8.01
C ILE A 3 21.42 -24.56 -8.25
N LYS A 4 20.32 -24.53 -8.98
CA LYS A 4 19.52 -23.32 -9.21
C LYS A 4 18.38 -23.24 -8.19
N GLY A 5 18.53 -22.33 -7.25
CA GLY A 5 17.56 -22.01 -6.21
C GLY A 5 16.70 -20.80 -6.55
N VAL A 6 15.58 -20.68 -5.85
CA VAL A 6 14.77 -19.46 -5.80
C VAL A 6 14.22 -19.23 -4.38
N TYR A 7 14.15 -17.99 -3.94
CA TYR A 7 13.35 -17.57 -2.78
C TYR A 7 12.03 -16.96 -3.24
N VAL A 8 10.92 -17.45 -2.68
CA VAL A 8 9.52 -17.12 -3.03
C VAL A 8 8.68 -17.01 -1.74
N GLY A 9 9.12 -16.21 -0.78
CA GLY A 9 8.31 -15.83 0.38
C GLY A 9 7.89 -16.97 1.34
N ASN A 10 8.58 -18.13 1.36
CA ASN A 10 8.11 -19.35 2.05
C ASN A 10 6.70 -19.80 1.60
N SER A 11 6.42 -19.76 0.29
CA SER A 11 5.12 -20.13 -0.28
C SER A 11 5.24 -21.20 -1.38
N THR A 12 4.57 -22.35 -1.21
CA THR A 12 4.50 -23.37 -2.27
C THR A 12 3.69 -22.92 -3.48
N THR A 13 2.75 -22.01 -3.28
CA THR A 13 1.95 -21.44 -4.36
C THR A 13 2.82 -20.53 -5.23
N GLU A 14 3.62 -19.67 -4.61
CA GLU A 14 4.56 -18.79 -5.32
C GLU A 14 5.67 -19.60 -5.99
N LEU A 15 6.15 -20.69 -5.37
CA LEU A 15 7.06 -21.63 -6.03
C LEU A 15 6.47 -22.18 -7.33
N GLN A 16 5.23 -22.70 -7.27
CA GLN A 16 4.56 -23.23 -8.45
C GLN A 16 4.32 -22.16 -9.52
N GLN A 17 3.99 -20.92 -9.11
CA GLN A 17 3.86 -19.79 -10.01
C GLN A 17 5.18 -19.45 -10.69
N PHE A 18 6.27 -19.38 -9.93
CA PHE A 18 7.61 -19.14 -10.46
C PHE A 18 8.03 -20.21 -11.47
N GLU A 19 7.84 -21.50 -11.16
CA GLU A 19 8.21 -22.59 -12.07
C GLU A 19 7.36 -22.61 -13.34
N ASN A 20 6.06 -22.36 -13.22
CA ASN A 20 5.16 -22.20 -14.36
C ASN A 20 5.59 -21.03 -15.24
N TRP A 21 5.93 -19.90 -14.61
CA TRP A 21 6.42 -18.71 -15.29
C TRP A 21 7.77 -18.97 -15.97
N LEU A 22 8.71 -19.62 -15.28
CA LEU A 22 10.04 -19.96 -15.78
C LEU A 22 9.95 -21.00 -16.93
N GLY A 23 8.90 -21.80 -16.94
CA GLY A 23 8.70 -22.92 -17.85
C GLY A 23 9.59 -24.12 -17.51
N ALA A 24 10.09 -24.20 -16.27
CA ALA A 24 10.95 -25.27 -15.77
C ALA A 24 10.88 -25.34 -14.24
N GLU A 25 11.02 -26.55 -13.69
CA GLU A 25 11.26 -26.76 -12.26
C GLU A 25 12.64 -26.21 -11.86
N VAL A 26 12.74 -25.68 -10.64
CA VAL A 26 14.03 -25.29 -10.04
C VAL A 26 14.72 -26.49 -9.41
N ASP A 27 16.02 -26.40 -9.14
CA ASP A 27 16.73 -27.48 -8.43
C ASP A 27 16.50 -27.40 -6.91
N ALA A 28 16.23 -26.19 -6.40
CA ALA A 28 15.99 -25.95 -4.98
C ALA A 28 15.06 -24.75 -4.72
N VAL A 29 14.41 -24.75 -3.55
CA VAL A 29 13.71 -23.61 -2.97
C VAL A 29 14.42 -23.15 -1.70
N HIS A 30 14.44 -21.85 -1.44
CA HIS A 30 15.05 -21.27 -0.26
C HIS A 30 14.02 -21.12 0.85
N GLY A 31 14.27 -21.76 2.00
CA GLY A 31 13.40 -21.71 3.17
C GLY A 31 14.05 -21.00 4.36
N VAL A 32 13.30 -20.11 5.03
CA VAL A 32 13.77 -19.37 6.23
C VAL A 32 13.05 -19.83 7.49
N VAL A 33 13.80 -20.29 8.49
CA VAL A 33 13.30 -20.67 9.82
C VAL A 33 13.01 -19.42 10.67
N GLY A 34 11.92 -19.45 11.43
CA GLY A 34 11.50 -18.36 12.30
C GLY A 34 12.51 -18.03 13.41
N PHE A 35 12.59 -16.76 13.78
CA PHE A 35 13.55 -16.24 14.76
C PHE A 35 12.92 -15.39 15.85
N ALA A 36 11.60 -15.36 16.02
CA ALA A 36 10.97 -14.50 17.04
C ALA A 36 11.40 -14.90 18.47
N ASN A 37 11.46 -16.20 18.74
CA ASN A 37 11.93 -16.79 20.00
C ASN A 37 12.27 -18.27 19.79
N TRP A 38 12.82 -18.96 20.81
CA TRP A 38 13.22 -20.37 20.68
C TRP A 38 12.06 -21.35 20.43
N THR A 39 10.84 -20.99 20.84
CA THR A 39 9.64 -21.77 20.51
C THR A 39 9.34 -21.66 19.02
N ASP A 40 9.31 -20.44 18.48
CA ASP A 40 9.18 -20.19 17.04
C ASP A 40 10.29 -20.87 16.23
N PHE A 41 11.55 -20.76 16.65
CA PHE A 41 12.71 -21.39 16.02
C PHE A 41 12.55 -22.90 15.80
N THR A 42 11.98 -23.61 16.77
CA THR A 42 11.79 -25.07 16.65
C THR A 42 10.46 -25.45 16.01
N ASN A 43 9.41 -24.65 16.19
CA ASN A 43 8.08 -24.95 15.66
C ASN A 43 7.98 -24.61 14.17
N SER A 44 8.54 -23.48 13.73
CA SER A 44 8.60 -23.10 12.32
C SER A 44 9.34 -24.16 11.51
N ALA A 45 10.53 -24.63 11.94
CA ALA A 45 11.25 -25.70 11.27
C ALA A 45 10.42 -26.99 11.13
N LYS A 46 9.67 -27.38 12.18
CA LYS A 46 8.77 -28.55 12.13
C LYS A 46 7.61 -28.34 11.18
N TRP A 47 6.99 -27.17 11.21
CA TRP A 47 5.89 -26.83 10.33
C TRP A 47 6.35 -26.79 8.87
N MET A 48 7.51 -26.19 8.60
CA MET A 48 8.07 -26.11 7.25
C MET A 48 8.32 -27.51 6.68
N VAL A 49 8.94 -28.41 7.44
CA VAL A 49 9.20 -29.79 7.00
C VAL A 49 7.92 -30.62 6.85
N ASN A 50 7.00 -30.52 7.81
CA ASN A 50 5.85 -31.43 7.87
C ASN A 50 4.61 -30.92 7.12
N THR A 51 4.59 -29.64 6.77
CA THR A 51 3.43 -28.97 6.18
C THR A 51 3.81 -28.21 4.93
N LEU A 52 4.64 -27.17 5.04
CA LEU A 52 4.92 -26.27 3.91
C LEU A 52 5.60 -26.99 2.76
N TRP A 53 6.79 -27.54 3.00
CA TRP A 53 7.60 -28.21 1.99
C TRP A 53 7.33 -29.72 1.92
N LYS A 54 6.17 -30.16 2.42
CA LYS A 54 5.85 -31.58 2.41
C LYS A 54 5.42 -32.00 1.01
N GLY A 55 6.24 -32.84 0.38
CA GLY A 55 5.92 -33.47 -0.90
C GLY A 55 6.40 -32.69 -2.12
N ILE A 56 7.20 -31.64 -1.94
CA ILE A 56 7.96 -31.01 -3.01
C ILE A 56 9.14 -31.92 -3.41
N ASN A 57 9.59 -31.85 -4.66
CA ASN A 57 10.72 -32.66 -5.15
C ASN A 57 12.05 -31.91 -5.05
N GLU A 58 11.98 -30.59 -4.94
CA GLU A 58 13.10 -29.66 -4.96
C GLU A 58 13.92 -29.76 -3.67
N GLU A 59 15.22 -29.48 -3.76
CA GLU A 59 16.05 -29.34 -2.56
C GLU A 59 15.64 -28.09 -1.75
N ILE A 60 15.90 -28.05 -0.44
CA ILE A 60 15.61 -26.87 0.38
C ILE A 60 16.94 -26.29 0.86
N LEU A 61 17.22 -25.05 0.47
CA LEU A 61 18.34 -24.27 0.97
C LEU A 61 17.87 -23.58 2.27
N TRP A 62 18.39 -24.01 3.43
CA TRP A 62 17.86 -23.57 4.72
C TRP A 62 18.61 -22.37 5.28
N SER A 63 17.91 -21.25 5.51
CA SER A 63 18.35 -20.20 6.43
C SER A 63 17.91 -20.54 7.84
N VAL A 64 18.87 -20.87 8.72
CA VAL A 64 18.61 -21.14 10.13
C VAL A 64 19.27 -20.05 10.98
N PRO A 65 18.49 -19.22 11.70
CA PRO A 65 19.02 -18.14 12.53
C PRO A 65 20.08 -18.62 13.52
N ILE A 66 21.15 -17.85 13.69
CA ILE A 66 22.19 -18.20 14.68
C ILE A 66 21.71 -17.93 16.11
N ILE A 67 20.83 -16.96 16.30
CA ILE A 67 20.13 -16.60 17.55
C ILE A 67 18.72 -16.08 17.23
N VAL A 68 17.86 -15.99 18.24
CA VAL A 68 16.47 -15.49 18.14
C VAL A 68 16.33 -14.06 18.68
N ASN A 69 15.29 -13.34 18.26
CA ASN A 69 15.01 -11.95 18.62
C ASN A 69 14.06 -11.83 19.83
N ASP A 70 14.41 -12.50 20.93
CA ASP A 70 13.60 -12.52 22.16
C ASP A 70 14.07 -11.47 23.21
N GLY A 71 14.98 -10.57 22.82
CA GLY A 71 15.62 -9.60 23.70
C GLY A 71 16.60 -10.19 24.74
N SER A 72 16.63 -11.52 24.91
CA SER A 72 17.42 -12.21 25.92
C SER A 72 18.63 -12.94 25.32
N SER A 73 18.54 -13.30 24.03
CA SER A 73 19.52 -14.07 23.31
C SER A 73 20.68 -13.21 22.80
N SER A 74 21.88 -13.79 22.76
CA SER A 74 23.06 -13.06 22.29
C SER A 74 24.13 -13.99 21.73
N LEU A 75 24.97 -13.46 20.82
CA LEU A 75 26.13 -14.18 20.30
C LEU A 75 27.07 -14.66 21.42
N ALA A 76 27.21 -13.87 22.49
CA ALA A 76 28.04 -14.24 23.63
C ALA A 76 27.52 -15.49 24.36
N LYS A 77 26.20 -15.65 24.49
CA LYS A 77 25.58 -16.86 25.05
C LYS A 77 25.64 -18.02 24.07
N ALA A 78 25.43 -17.77 22.78
CA ALA A 78 25.58 -18.80 21.75
C ALA A 78 27.00 -19.37 21.70
N ALA A 79 28.02 -18.52 21.86
CA ALA A 79 29.43 -18.90 21.89
C ALA A 79 29.84 -19.79 23.08
N THR A 80 28.99 -19.94 24.10
CA THR A 80 29.21 -20.88 25.20
C THR A 80 28.45 -22.21 25.02
N GLY A 81 27.72 -22.36 23.92
CA GLY A 81 26.89 -23.53 23.64
C GLY A 81 25.53 -23.51 24.34
N ALA A 82 25.08 -22.36 24.84
CA ALA A 82 23.82 -22.23 25.58
C ALA A 82 22.58 -22.68 24.77
N TYR A 83 22.68 -22.68 23.44
CA TYR A 83 21.58 -22.95 22.52
C TYR A 83 21.73 -24.24 21.70
N ASP A 84 22.79 -25.03 21.94
CA ASP A 84 23.09 -26.25 21.19
C ASP A 84 21.94 -27.27 21.17
N GLY A 85 21.11 -27.28 22.22
CA GLY A 85 19.90 -28.11 22.29
C GLY A 85 18.88 -27.76 21.21
N TYR A 86 18.64 -26.47 20.98
CA TYR A 86 17.73 -25.98 19.95
C TYR A 86 18.28 -26.24 18.54
N TYR A 87 19.57 -25.99 18.33
CA TYR A 87 20.25 -26.30 17.06
C TYR A 87 20.13 -27.78 16.70
N ARG A 88 20.39 -28.68 17.65
CA ARG A 88 20.21 -30.13 17.44
C ARG A 88 18.76 -30.51 17.14
N GLN A 89 17.79 -29.87 17.78
CA GLN A 89 16.37 -30.15 17.54
C GLN A 89 15.95 -29.75 16.13
N VAL A 90 16.40 -28.59 15.64
CA VAL A 90 16.17 -28.18 14.25
C VAL A 90 16.90 -29.13 13.30
N ALA A 91 18.18 -29.41 13.51
CA ALA A 91 18.94 -30.35 12.68
C ALA A 91 18.27 -31.73 12.58
N GLN A 92 17.76 -32.28 13.69
CA GLN A 92 16.99 -33.54 13.68
C GLN A 92 15.71 -33.44 12.86
N THR A 93 15.01 -32.30 12.95
CA THR A 93 13.78 -32.03 12.19
C THR A 93 14.06 -31.97 10.70
N LEU A 94 15.09 -31.21 10.28
CA LEU A 94 15.48 -31.09 8.87
C LEU A 94 15.94 -32.44 8.29
N LEU A 95 16.75 -33.19 9.04
CA LEU A 95 17.19 -34.52 8.62
C LEU A 95 16.02 -35.49 8.45
N ALA A 96 15.03 -35.45 9.35
CA ALA A 96 13.84 -36.29 9.28
C ALA A 96 12.97 -35.96 8.06
N GLY A 97 12.92 -34.69 7.64
CA GLY A 97 12.23 -34.26 6.42
C GLY A 97 12.80 -34.86 5.13
N ARG A 98 14.05 -35.31 5.17
CA ARG A 98 14.77 -35.94 4.05
C ARG A 98 15.13 -37.40 4.37
N ALA A 99 14.25 -38.07 5.11
CA ALA A 99 14.42 -39.47 5.43
C ALA A 99 14.21 -40.34 4.18
N GLY A 100 15.27 -40.99 3.71
CA GLY A 100 15.20 -41.92 2.58
C GLY A 100 16.13 -41.58 1.41
N ASP A 101 16.69 -40.37 1.39
CA ASP A 101 17.75 -39.98 0.45
C ASP A 101 19.11 -39.81 1.16
N SER A 102 20.18 -39.65 0.39
CA SER A 102 21.55 -39.45 0.88
C SER A 102 22.14 -38.09 0.51
N ASP A 103 21.29 -37.18 0.03
CA ASP A 103 21.73 -35.91 -0.55
C ASP A 103 22.25 -34.97 0.55
N PRO A 104 23.15 -34.03 0.22
CA PRO A 104 23.52 -32.98 1.15
C PRO A 104 22.29 -32.20 1.63
N ILE A 105 22.42 -31.52 2.77
CA ILE A 105 21.41 -30.57 3.25
C ILE A 105 22.14 -29.26 3.52
N TYR A 106 21.96 -28.28 2.65
CA TYR A 106 22.60 -26.97 2.79
C TYR A 106 21.89 -26.14 3.86
N VAL A 107 22.68 -25.59 4.78
CA VAL A 107 22.21 -24.76 5.88
C VAL A 107 23.12 -23.55 6.03
N ARG A 108 22.55 -22.36 5.95
CA ARG A 108 23.25 -21.10 6.24
C ARG A 108 22.80 -20.53 7.58
N THR A 109 23.72 -19.91 8.30
CA THR A 109 23.43 -19.31 9.60
C THR A 109 24.24 -18.04 9.81
N GLY A 110 23.69 -17.11 10.58
CA GLY A 110 24.34 -15.83 10.88
C GLY A 110 24.74 -15.07 9.60
N TRP A 111 23.87 -15.13 8.59
CA TRP A 111 24.09 -14.48 7.30
C TRP A 111 24.26 -12.98 7.46
N GLU A 112 25.02 -12.39 6.54
CA GLU A 112 25.34 -10.97 6.47
C GLU A 112 25.85 -10.33 7.78
N ALA A 113 26.45 -11.13 8.68
CA ALA A 113 26.90 -10.63 9.98
C ALA A 113 28.04 -9.61 9.92
N ASN A 114 28.62 -9.39 8.74
CA ASN A 114 29.57 -8.31 8.48
C ASN A 114 28.91 -6.93 8.33
N GLY A 115 27.59 -6.84 8.13
CA GLY A 115 26.77 -5.62 8.18
C GLY A 115 26.21 -5.32 9.58
N ASP A 116 25.45 -4.23 9.73
CA ASP A 116 24.89 -3.76 11.01
C ASP A 116 23.35 -3.88 11.15
N TRP A 117 22.66 -4.25 10.08
CA TRP A 117 21.19 -4.32 10.01
C TRP A 117 20.57 -5.55 10.69
N PHE A 118 21.31 -6.64 10.90
CA PHE A 118 20.84 -7.78 11.69
C PHE A 118 21.22 -7.66 13.17
N PHE A 119 20.32 -8.06 14.07
CA PHE A 119 20.58 -8.07 15.52
C PHE A 119 21.67 -9.07 15.94
N TRP A 120 22.01 -10.03 15.07
CA TRP A 120 23.15 -10.94 15.20
C TRP A 120 24.43 -10.45 14.50
N ASN A 121 24.53 -9.16 14.16
CA ASN A 121 25.75 -8.59 13.60
C ASN A 121 26.99 -8.87 14.46
N ALA A 122 28.14 -9.00 13.80
CA ALA A 122 29.40 -9.33 14.42
C ALA A 122 30.28 -8.11 14.73
N ILE A 123 29.83 -6.89 14.41
CA ILE A 123 30.58 -5.64 14.64
C ILE A 123 30.85 -5.47 16.14
N GLY A 124 32.14 -5.50 16.52
CA GLY A 124 32.57 -5.45 17.93
C GLY A 124 32.24 -6.72 18.73
N LYS A 125 31.80 -7.79 18.07
CA LYS A 125 31.40 -9.09 18.64
C LYS A 125 32.03 -10.26 17.89
N GLU A 126 33.16 -10.04 17.20
CA GLU A 126 33.74 -10.96 16.21
C GLU A 126 34.10 -12.32 16.83
N ALA A 127 34.66 -12.32 18.03
CA ALA A 127 34.99 -13.54 18.76
C ALA A 127 33.73 -14.32 19.20
N ALA A 128 32.69 -13.61 19.62
CA ALA A 128 31.42 -14.21 20.00
C ALA A 128 30.70 -14.80 18.79
N PHE A 129 30.71 -14.10 17.65
CA PHE A 129 30.14 -14.62 16.40
C PHE A 129 30.84 -15.92 15.98
N LYS A 130 32.17 -15.94 15.93
CA LYS A 130 32.93 -17.17 15.60
C LYS A 130 32.59 -18.32 16.53
N GLY A 131 32.58 -18.08 17.84
CA GLY A 131 32.23 -19.11 18.82
C GLY A 131 30.80 -19.63 18.63
N ALA A 132 29.84 -18.74 18.40
CA ALA A 132 28.45 -19.10 18.14
C ALA A 132 28.32 -19.97 16.89
N PHE A 133 28.99 -19.60 15.80
CA PHE A 133 28.95 -20.33 14.54
C PHE A 133 29.57 -21.73 14.71
N GLN A 134 30.69 -21.82 15.42
CA GLN A 134 31.35 -23.10 15.70
C GLN A 134 30.44 -24.06 16.48
N HIS A 135 29.74 -23.55 17.49
CA HIS A 135 28.75 -24.32 18.26
C HIS A 135 27.56 -24.77 17.40
N PHE A 136 27.05 -23.88 16.56
CA PHE A 136 25.99 -24.20 15.60
C PHE A 136 26.43 -25.34 14.65
N ALA A 137 27.59 -25.20 14.01
CA ALA A 137 28.12 -26.19 13.08
C ALA A 137 28.39 -27.54 13.76
N ASP A 138 29.04 -27.55 14.93
CA ASP A 138 29.26 -28.78 15.70
C ASP A 138 27.93 -29.44 16.11
N ALA A 139 26.90 -28.66 16.44
CA ALA A 139 25.57 -29.19 16.76
C ALA A 139 24.89 -29.86 15.56
N PHE A 140 24.95 -29.27 14.38
CA PHE A 140 24.40 -29.83 13.14
C PHE A 140 25.17 -31.05 12.66
N HIS A 141 26.51 -30.94 12.56
CA HIS A 141 27.37 -32.07 12.17
C HIS A 141 27.31 -33.22 13.17
N GLY A 142 27.06 -32.93 14.46
CA GLY A 142 26.82 -33.93 15.48
C GLY A 142 25.52 -34.74 15.29
N VAL A 143 24.56 -34.20 14.54
CA VAL A 143 23.34 -34.93 14.14
C VAL A 143 23.59 -35.72 12.85
N SER A 144 24.24 -35.13 11.85
CA SER A 144 24.58 -35.82 10.59
C SER A 144 25.68 -35.11 9.80
N ASN A 145 26.52 -35.88 9.11
CA ASN A 145 27.53 -35.36 8.17
C ASN A 145 26.94 -34.92 6.82
N ARG A 146 25.63 -35.11 6.61
CA ARG A 146 24.89 -34.64 5.43
C ARG A 146 24.74 -33.12 5.41
N PHE A 147 24.73 -32.48 6.58
CA PHE A 147 24.64 -31.03 6.66
C PHE A 147 25.88 -30.36 6.07
N LYS A 148 25.65 -29.42 5.15
CA LYS A 148 26.65 -28.54 4.55
C LYS A 148 26.43 -27.14 5.06
N ILE A 149 27.30 -26.70 5.97
CA ILE A 149 27.16 -25.41 6.65
C ILE A 149 27.79 -24.31 5.81
N GLU A 150 26.97 -23.34 5.41
CA GLU A 150 27.40 -22.14 4.71
C GLU A 150 27.77 -21.04 5.71
N TRP A 151 28.95 -20.45 5.52
CA TRP A 151 29.28 -19.14 6.09
C TRP A 151 29.04 -18.07 5.05
N ASN A 152 28.07 -17.19 5.32
CA ASN A 152 27.54 -16.22 4.37
C ASN A 152 27.91 -14.78 4.77
N ILE A 153 28.21 -13.94 3.78
CA ILE A 153 28.52 -12.51 3.96
C ILE A 153 27.68 -11.64 3.02
N ASN A 154 27.60 -10.34 3.28
CA ASN A 154 27.14 -9.37 2.29
C ASN A 154 28.35 -8.74 1.57
N TYR A 155 28.23 -8.43 0.27
CA TYR A 155 29.32 -7.79 -0.50
C TYR A 155 29.71 -6.38 -0.01
N ALA A 156 28.81 -5.76 0.76
CA ALA A 156 28.82 -4.54 1.54
C ALA A 156 29.73 -3.39 1.07
N GLU A 157 29.07 -2.27 0.73
CA GLU A 157 29.62 -0.90 0.80
C GLU A 157 29.57 -0.37 2.25
N GLY A 158 30.06 -1.15 3.23
CA GLY A 158 29.99 -0.83 4.67
C GLY A 158 30.41 -2.00 5.57
N GLY A 159 30.40 -1.82 6.91
CA GLY A 159 30.62 -2.91 7.87
C GLY A 159 32.08 -3.28 8.20
N ILE A 160 32.31 -4.50 8.71
CA ILE A 160 33.64 -5.00 9.10
C ILE A 160 34.26 -5.92 8.03
N ASP A 161 35.58 -6.15 8.12
CA ASP A 161 36.25 -7.15 7.30
C ASP A 161 35.70 -8.56 7.58
N PRO A 162 35.02 -9.20 6.60
CA PRO A 162 34.42 -10.52 6.81
C PRO A 162 35.45 -11.59 7.18
N ALA A 163 36.72 -11.49 6.75
CA ALA A 163 37.75 -12.45 7.14
C ALA A 163 37.94 -12.53 8.67
N THR A 164 37.64 -11.45 9.41
CA THR A 164 37.80 -11.41 10.87
C THR A 164 36.79 -12.28 11.62
N ILE A 165 35.66 -12.59 10.99
CA ILE A 165 34.56 -13.37 11.55
C ILE A 165 34.45 -14.77 10.92
N TYR A 166 35.39 -15.15 10.05
CA TYR A 166 35.47 -16.51 9.52
C TYR A 166 35.71 -17.53 10.65
N PRO A 167 34.84 -18.54 10.82
CA PRO A 167 34.88 -19.44 11.97
C PRO A 167 35.92 -20.58 11.82
N GLY A 168 36.50 -20.74 10.63
CA GLY A 168 37.56 -21.70 10.31
C GLY A 168 37.09 -22.90 9.49
N ASP A 169 38.00 -23.47 8.67
CA ASP A 169 37.71 -24.47 7.62
C ASP A 169 37.01 -25.74 8.11
N LYS A 170 37.16 -26.08 9.40
CA LYS A 170 36.49 -27.22 10.03
C LYS A 170 34.98 -27.05 10.05
N TYR A 171 34.50 -25.81 10.21
CA TYR A 171 33.12 -25.48 10.52
C TYR A 171 32.31 -25.02 9.30
N VAL A 172 33.00 -24.81 8.17
CA VAL A 172 32.40 -24.24 6.95
C VAL A 172 32.58 -25.23 5.82
N ASP A 173 31.47 -25.62 5.19
CA ASP A 173 31.47 -26.45 3.99
C ASP A 173 31.41 -25.60 2.72
N VAL A 174 30.72 -24.46 2.76
CA VAL A 174 30.50 -23.54 1.63
C VAL A 174 30.70 -22.10 2.10
N ILE A 175 31.33 -21.26 1.27
CA ILE A 175 31.51 -19.83 1.56
C ILE A 175 30.60 -19.05 0.61
N GLY A 176 29.59 -18.38 1.13
CA GLY A 176 28.60 -17.72 0.29
C GLY A 176 28.47 -16.22 0.52
N MET A 177 27.72 -15.61 -0.39
CA MET A 177 27.48 -14.18 -0.40
C MET A 177 26.08 -13.84 -0.87
N ASP A 178 25.51 -12.83 -0.24
CA ASP A 178 24.30 -12.17 -0.68
C ASP A 178 24.69 -10.87 -1.43
N PHE A 179 24.13 -10.66 -2.62
CA PHE A 179 24.38 -9.46 -3.41
C PHE A 179 23.20 -9.09 -4.29
N TYR A 180 22.86 -7.81 -4.30
CA TYR A 180 21.72 -7.29 -5.05
C TYR A 180 22.18 -6.15 -5.96
N TRP A 181 21.54 -6.03 -7.12
CA TRP A 181 21.63 -4.81 -7.90
C TRP A 181 20.50 -3.87 -7.53
N VAL A 182 20.85 -2.86 -6.76
CA VAL A 182 19.98 -1.75 -6.35
C VAL A 182 20.39 -0.48 -7.10
N LEU A 183 19.43 0.20 -7.72
CA LEU A 183 19.64 1.37 -8.56
C LEU A 183 20.26 2.53 -7.78
N GLU A 184 19.82 2.75 -6.54
CA GLU A 184 20.33 3.80 -5.66
C GLU A 184 21.87 3.72 -5.52
N HIS A 185 22.39 2.51 -5.34
CA HIS A 185 23.80 2.29 -5.02
C HIS A 185 24.67 2.02 -6.26
N GLN A 186 24.16 1.22 -7.20
CA GLN A 186 24.94 0.77 -8.35
C GLN A 186 24.68 1.60 -9.60
N GLY A 187 23.59 2.37 -9.67
CA GLY A 187 23.15 3.10 -10.85
C GLY A 187 22.42 2.21 -11.85
N THR A 188 21.94 2.81 -12.94
CA THR A 188 21.04 2.18 -13.92
C THR A 188 21.73 1.41 -15.04
N ASP A 189 23.07 1.50 -15.17
CA ASP A 189 23.82 0.77 -16.20
C ASP A 189 24.18 -0.66 -15.72
N PRO A 190 23.65 -1.73 -16.35
CA PRO A 190 23.82 -3.10 -15.89
C PRO A 190 25.27 -3.59 -15.88
N THR A 191 26.10 -3.10 -16.82
CA THR A 191 27.51 -3.49 -16.88
C THR A 191 28.31 -2.82 -15.77
N THR A 192 28.05 -1.54 -15.50
CA THR A 192 28.67 -0.79 -14.40
C THR A 192 28.24 -1.37 -13.06
N ALA A 193 26.96 -1.70 -12.89
CA ALA A 193 26.44 -2.33 -11.69
C ALA A 193 27.13 -3.67 -11.40
N TRP A 194 27.20 -4.56 -12.40
CA TRP A 194 27.93 -5.81 -12.29
C TRP A 194 29.40 -5.58 -11.91
N ASN A 195 30.07 -4.64 -12.59
CA ASN A 195 31.47 -4.35 -12.32
C ASN A 195 31.69 -3.80 -10.89
N LYS A 196 30.75 -3.00 -10.36
CA LYS A 196 30.81 -2.51 -8.98
C LYS A 196 30.75 -3.68 -7.99
N ILE A 197 29.74 -4.53 -8.10
CA ILE A 197 29.55 -5.69 -7.21
C ILE A 197 30.73 -6.67 -7.35
N GLN A 198 31.19 -6.92 -8.57
CA GLN A 198 32.31 -7.82 -8.82
C GLN A 198 33.61 -7.32 -8.18
N ASN A 199 33.87 -6.02 -8.26
CA ASN A 199 35.14 -5.41 -7.84
C ASN A 199 35.07 -4.68 -6.50
N ALA A 200 33.94 -4.74 -5.79
CA ALA A 200 33.82 -4.23 -4.44
C ALA A 200 34.90 -4.86 -3.54
N LYS A 201 35.28 -4.15 -2.46
CA LYS A 201 36.36 -4.57 -1.57
C LYS A 201 36.18 -6.01 -1.07
N TYR A 202 34.95 -6.37 -0.74
CA TYR A 202 34.53 -7.72 -0.33
C TYR A 202 33.51 -8.32 -1.31
N GLY A 203 33.58 -7.91 -2.59
CA GLY A 203 32.71 -8.37 -3.67
C GLY A 203 33.07 -9.74 -4.25
N LEU A 204 32.50 -10.07 -5.42
CA LEU A 204 32.59 -11.42 -6.02
C LEU A 204 34.04 -11.90 -6.19
N ASN A 205 34.95 -11.03 -6.63
CA ASN A 205 36.37 -11.38 -6.78
C ASN A 205 37.02 -11.70 -5.43
N TRP A 206 36.65 -11.00 -4.36
CA TRP A 206 37.18 -11.28 -3.02
C TRP A 206 36.66 -12.62 -2.53
N LEU A 207 35.36 -12.89 -2.67
CA LEU A 207 34.71 -14.13 -2.26
C LEU A 207 35.36 -15.35 -2.91
N GLU A 208 35.52 -15.35 -4.24
CA GLU A 208 36.12 -16.46 -4.98
C GLU A 208 37.59 -16.70 -4.58
N ASN A 209 38.36 -15.63 -4.38
CA ASN A 209 39.75 -15.75 -3.92
C ASN A 209 39.83 -16.30 -2.50
N PHE A 210 38.96 -15.84 -1.61
CA PHE A 210 38.89 -16.30 -0.23
C PHE A 210 38.47 -17.78 -0.18
N ALA A 211 37.38 -18.15 -0.85
CA ALA A 211 36.91 -19.53 -0.92
C ALA A 211 37.96 -20.49 -1.49
N LYS A 212 38.65 -20.07 -2.56
CA LYS A 212 39.77 -20.83 -3.14
C LYS A 212 40.94 -21.01 -2.18
N ALA A 213 41.30 -19.98 -1.41
CA ALA A 213 42.35 -20.06 -0.40
C ALA A 213 42.01 -21.05 0.73
N HIS A 214 40.72 -21.23 1.00
CA HIS A 214 40.18 -22.17 2.00
C HIS A 214 39.74 -23.52 1.41
N GLY A 215 39.92 -23.72 0.09
CA GLY A 215 39.56 -24.96 -0.60
C GLY A 215 38.07 -25.29 -0.56
N LYS A 216 37.20 -24.27 -0.56
CA LYS A 216 35.74 -24.41 -0.49
C LYS A 216 35.07 -23.97 -1.80
N PRO A 217 33.90 -24.55 -2.14
CA PRO A 217 33.03 -23.97 -3.16
C PRO A 217 32.37 -22.68 -2.68
N THR A 218 31.87 -21.89 -3.63
CA THR A 218 31.10 -20.67 -3.35
C THR A 218 29.59 -20.91 -3.42
N ALA A 219 28.82 -20.09 -2.72
CA ALA A 219 27.37 -19.99 -2.90
C ALA A 219 26.96 -18.53 -3.11
N TYR A 220 25.89 -18.34 -3.87
CA TYR A 220 25.28 -17.03 -4.11
C TYR A 220 23.86 -17.10 -3.56
N SER A 221 23.79 -17.03 -2.24
CA SER A 221 22.67 -17.53 -1.46
C SER A 221 21.45 -16.65 -1.56
N GLU A 222 21.65 -15.37 -1.85
CA GLU A 222 20.60 -14.49 -2.32
C GLU A 222 21.18 -13.51 -3.34
N TRP A 223 20.52 -13.40 -4.48
CA TRP A 223 20.81 -12.32 -5.42
C TRP A 223 19.57 -11.93 -6.20
N GLY A 224 19.48 -10.66 -6.56
CA GLY A 224 18.32 -10.10 -7.21
C GLY A 224 18.66 -8.81 -7.95
N ILE A 225 17.64 -8.26 -8.62
CA ILE A 225 17.74 -7.04 -9.40
C ILE A 225 16.54 -6.14 -9.13
N GLU A 226 16.77 -4.84 -9.24
CA GLU A 226 15.72 -3.82 -9.17
C GLU A 226 15.28 -3.34 -10.56
N SER A 227 16.09 -3.59 -11.59
CA SER A 227 15.92 -2.92 -12.89
C SER A 227 15.40 -3.84 -13.99
N ASN A 228 14.49 -3.32 -14.82
CA ASN A 228 13.93 -4.05 -15.96
C ASN A 228 14.92 -4.18 -17.13
N ASN A 229 16.07 -3.48 -17.12
CA ASN A 229 17.09 -3.55 -18.17
C ASN A 229 18.24 -4.55 -17.88
N ALA A 230 18.05 -5.49 -16.95
CA ALA A 230 19.12 -6.32 -16.41
C ALA A 230 19.64 -7.46 -17.27
N GLY A 231 19.19 -7.63 -18.51
CA GLY A 231 19.70 -8.68 -19.40
C GLY A 231 21.24 -8.82 -19.43
N PRO A 232 22.02 -7.74 -19.62
CA PRO A 232 23.49 -7.81 -19.57
C PRO A 232 24.06 -8.18 -18.20
N TYR A 233 23.41 -7.75 -17.12
CA TYR A 233 23.78 -8.09 -15.75
C TYR A 233 23.54 -9.59 -15.49
N LEU A 234 22.35 -10.09 -15.84
CA LEU A 234 21.96 -11.50 -15.74
C LEU A 234 22.86 -12.40 -16.58
N ALA A 235 23.27 -11.96 -17.77
CA ALA A 235 24.21 -12.70 -18.62
C ALA A 235 25.60 -12.81 -17.97
N LYS A 236 26.06 -11.75 -17.30
CA LYS A 236 27.33 -11.76 -16.55
C LYS A 236 27.21 -12.64 -15.30
N ALA A 237 26.10 -12.59 -14.58
CA ALA A 237 25.80 -13.49 -13.47
C ALA A 237 25.82 -14.96 -13.91
N LYS A 238 25.13 -15.29 -15.00
CA LYS A 238 25.13 -16.65 -15.57
C LYS A 238 26.54 -17.11 -15.95
N ALA A 239 27.29 -16.28 -16.68
CA ALA A 239 28.66 -16.59 -17.06
C ALA A 239 29.59 -16.76 -15.85
N TRP A 240 29.37 -15.96 -14.80
CA TRP A 240 30.09 -16.08 -13.53
C TRP A 240 29.81 -17.43 -12.86
N PHE A 241 28.54 -17.79 -12.69
CA PHE A 241 28.15 -19.05 -12.07
C PHE A 241 28.62 -20.28 -12.85
N ASP A 242 28.64 -20.20 -14.19
CA ASP A 242 29.11 -21.29 -15.05
C ASP A 242 30.64 -21.48 -15.04
N SER A 243 31.38 -20.43 -14.68
CA SER A 243 32.86 -20.41 -14.75
C SER A 243 33.56 -20.63 -13.41
N HIS A 244 32.82 -20.65 -12.30
CA HIS A 244 33.36 -20.78 -10.94
C HIS A 244 32.90 -22.07 -10.25
N ASN A 245 33.55 -22.41 -9.14
CA ASN A 245 33.23 -23.59 -8.34
C ASN A 245 32.03 -23.32 -7.42
N VAL A 246 30.85 -23.13 -8.03
CA VAL A 246 29.63 -22.74 -7.33
C VAL A 246 28.84 -23.97 -6.91
N ALA A 247 28.52 -24.07 -5.63
CA ALA A 247 27.65 -25.10 -5.07
C ALA A 247 26.18 -24.84 -5.44
N TYR A 248 25.70 -23.62 -5.18
CA TYR A 248 24.36 -23.17 -5.54
C TYR A 248 24.30 -21.65 -5.71
N GLN A 249 23.25 -21.23 -6.42
CA GLN A 249 22.80 -19.84 -6.49
C GLN A 249 21.31 -19.81 -6.19
N SER A 250 20.79 -18.80 -5.52
CA SER A 250 19.35 -18.65 -5.27
C SER A 250 18.90 -17.25 -5.67
N TYR A 251 18.05 -17.17 -6.69
CA TYR A 251 17.49 -15.89 -7.13
C TYR A 251 16.37 -15.45 -6.17
N TRP A 252 16.37 -14.18 -5.81
CA TRP A 252 15.36 -13.60 -4.92
C TRP A 252 14.15 -13.13 -5.74
N ASP A 253 13.13 -13.98 -5.84
CA ASP A 253 11.90 -13.70 -6.58
C ASP A 253 10.76 -13.30 -5.62
N TYR A 254 11.00 -12.22 -4.87
CA TYR A 254 10.04 -11.65 -3.94
C TYR A 254 10.32 -10.15 -3.79
N THR A 255 9.31 -9.30 -3.94
CA THR A 255 9.52 -7.85 -3.92
C THR A 255 9.80 -7.35 -2.48
N MET A 256 10.97 -6.76 -2.27
CA MET A 256 11.40 -6.20 -0.98
C MET A 256 11.54 -4.68 -1.06
N GLY A 257 10.57 -3.93 -0.51
CA GLY A 257 10.72 -2.50 -0.24
C GLY A 257 11.01 -1.60 -1.46
N GLY A 258 10.89 -2.13 -2.69
CA GLY A 258 11.27 -1.42 -3.92
C GLY A 258 12.71 -1.64 -4.38
N ASP A 259 13.60 -2.19 -3.55
CA ASP A 259 15.04 -2.33 -3.82
C ASP A 259 15.39 -3.61 -4.61
N VAL A 260 14.55 -4.64 -4.52
CA VAL A 260 14.65 -5.89 -5.27
C VAL A 260 13.25 -6.30 -5.68
N ILE A 261 13.06 -6.60 -6.96
CA ILE A 261 11.74 -6.81 -7.55
C ILE A 261 11.63 -8.23 -8.08
N ALA A 262 10.50 -8.89 -7.81
CA ALA A 262 10.21 -10.20 -8.35
C ALA A 262 10.14 -10.16 -9.89
N LEU A 263 10.53 -11.25 -10.54
CA LEU A 263 10.42 -11.41 -12.00
C LEU A 263 9.16 -12.15 -12.39
N SER A 264 8.69 -13.07 -11.53
CA SER A 264 7.54 -13.92 -11.86
C SER A 264 6.19 -13.21 -11.78
N ASP A 265 6.11 -12.09 -11.07
CA ASP A 265 4.91 -11.24 -10.98
C ASP A 265 4.69 -10.37 -12.24
N GLY A 266 5.68 -10.31 -13.13
CA GLY A 266 5.63 -9.53 -14.35
C GLY A 266 6.04 -8.06 -14.21
N THR A 267 6.50 -7.62 -13.03
CA THR A 267 6.91 -6.23 -12.77
C THR A 267 8.16 -5.83 -13.59
N LEU A 268 9.07 -6.78 -13.84
CA LEU A 268 10.27 -6.59 -14.67
C LEU A 268 10.26 -7.49 -15.93
N PRO A 269 9.38 -7.25 -16.92
CA PRO A 269 9.14 -8.19 -18.02
C PRO A 269 10.35 -8.45 -18.93
N ALA A 270 11.20 -7.45 -19.21
CA ALA A 270 12.37 -7.61 -20.07
C ALA A 270 13.51 -8.35 -19.35
N SER A 271 13.72 -8.04 -18.07
CA SER A 271 14.68 -8.79 -17.24
C SER A 271 14.19 -10.20 -16.94
N GLY A 272 12.89 -10.38 -16.73
CA GLY A 272 12.23 -11.67 -16.63
C GLY A 272 12.41 -12.51 -17.89
N GLY A 273 12.21 -11.92 -19.07
CA GLY A 273 12.47 -12.58 -20.35
C GLY A 273 13.93 -13.02 -20.52
N ALA A 274 14.88 -12.13 -20.19
CA ALA A 274 16.31 -12.46 -20.21
C ALA A 274 16.66 -13.57 -19.19
N PHE A 275 16.07 -13.53 -18.00
CA PHE A 275 16.23 -14.55 -16.98
C PHE A 275 15.74 -15.91 -17.49
N LYS A 276 14.53 -15.99 -18.08
CA LYS A 276 14.01 -17.23 -18.67
C LYS A 276 14.93 -17.81 -19.74
N GLN A 277 15.49 -16.97 -20.60
CA GLN A 277 16.43 -17.43 -21.64
C GLN A 277 17.73 -18.00 -21.04
N LEU A 278 18.23 -17.39 -19.98
CA LEU A 278 19.50 -17.75 -19.35
C LEU A 278 19.37 -18.92 -18.35
N PHE A 279 18.25 -19.01 -17.63
CA PHE A 279 18.07 -19.92 -16.49
C PHE A 279 16.91 -20.93 -16.65
N GLY A 280 15.99 -20.70 -17.60
CA GLY A 280 14.83 -21.56 -17.88
C GLY A 280 15.11 -22.79 -18.77
N ALA A 281 14.05 -23.43 -19.24
CA ALA A 281 14.13 -24.68 -20.02
C ALA A 281 14.87 -24.47 -21.36
N GLY A 282 15.92 -25.26 -21.59
CA GLY A 282 16.68 -25.25 -22.85
C GLY A 282 17.78 -24.18 -22.96
N SER A 283 18.19 -23.55 -21.84
CA SER A 283 19.30 -22.58 -21.83
C SER A 283 20.58 -23.15 -22.47
N THR A 284 21.19 -22.37 -23.38
CA THR A 284 22.44 -22.75 -24.08
C THR A 284 23.63 -21.91 -23.61
N THR A 285 24.84 -22.45 -23.68
CA THR A 285 26.08 -21.86 -23.13
C THR A 285 26.67 -20.71 -23.96
N THR A 286 25.95 -20.13 -24.91
CA THR A 286 26.52 -19.12 -25.83
C THR A 286 25.82 -17.78 -25.65
N PRO A 287 26.52 -16.73 -25.16
CA PRO A 287 25.93 -15.40 -25.03
C PRO A 287 25.68 -14.77 -26.42
N PRO A 288 24.55 -14.09 -26.66
CA PRO A 288 24.39 -13.31 -27.87
C PRO A 288 25.25 -12.04 -27.84
N VAL A 289 25.82 -11.69 -28.99
CA VAL A 289 26.48 -10.40 -29.23
C VAL A 289 25.38 -9.36 -29.48
N ILE A 290 25.26 -8.37 -28.61
CA ILE A 290 24.40 -7.20 -28.83
C ILE A 290 25.25 -6.11 -29.50
N PRO A 291 24.99 -5.71 -30.76
CA PRO A 291 25.64 -4.55 -31.36
C PRO A 291 24.94 -3.25 -30.90
N PRO A 292 25.67 -2.11 -30.85
CA PRO A 292 25.12 -0.83 -30.42
C PRO A 292 24.22 -0.21 -31.49
N THR A 293 23.25 0.56 -30.99
CA THR A 293 22.17 1.32 -31.63
C THR A 293 22.53 2.10 -32.90
N GLU A 294 21.63 2.04 -33.91
CA GLU A 294 21.26 3.11 -34.87
C GLU A 294 19.92 2.70 -35.55
N PRO A 295 19.12 3.66 -36.07
CA PRO A 295 17.69 3.52 -36.29
C PRO A 295 17.39 2.85 -37.64
N THR A 296 16.50 1.85 -37.65
CA THR A 296 16.07 1.22 -38.91
C THR A 296 14.66 1.65 -39.28
N THR A 297 14.59 2.54 -40.28
CA THR A 297 13.44 2.64 -41.17
C THR A 297 13.52 1.49 -42.18
N GLY A 298 12.48 0.66 -42.32
CA GLY A 298 12.30 -0.17 -43.52
C GLY A 298 11.65 -1.55 -43.36
N THR A 299 10.38 -1.63 -43.77
CA THR A 299 9.72 -2.71 -44.53
C THR A 299 10.04 -4.17 -44.15
N THR A 300 9.37 -4.68 -43.11
CA THR A 300 9.24 -6.13 -42.81
C THR A 300 7.83 -6.63 -43.20
N PRO A 301 7.61 -7.95 -43.34
CA PRO A 301 6.26 -8.54 -43.48
C PRO A 301 5.46 -8.41 -42.17
N PRO A 302 4.12 -8.60 -42.18
CA PRO A 302 3.30 -8.51 -40.97
C PRO A 302 3.86 -9.43 -39.87
N GLY A 303 4.04 -8.90 -38.66
CA GLY A 303 4.71 -9.59 -37.56
C GLY A 303 4.66 -8.89 -36.21
N VAL A 304 5.25 -9.53 -35.20
CA VAL A 304 5.36 -8.97 -33.85
C VAL A 304 6.50 -7.96 -33.81
N ILE A 305 6.19 -6.71 -33.53
CA ILE A 305 7.12 -5.59 -33.40
C ILE A 305 7.17 -5.21 -31.93
N ALA A 306 8.25 -5.60 -31.26
CA ALA A 306 8.45 -5.30 -29.83
C ALA A 306 9.50 -4.20 -29.65
N GLY A 307 9.17 -3.22 -28.82
CA GLY A 307 10.05 -2.13 -28.41
C GLY A 307 11.05 -2.56 -27.35
N THR A 308 11.93 -1.63 -26.99
CA THR A 308 12.82 -1.79 -25.85
C THR A 308 12.24 -0.99 -24.67
N SER A 309 12.98 -0.85 -23.58
CA SER A 309 12.48 -0.13 -22.39
C SER A 309 12.61 1.39 -22.50
N GLY A 310 12.90 1.93 -23.69
CA GLY A 310 13.03 3.37 -23.91
C GLY A 310 11.72 3.98 -24.39
N LYS A 311 11.78 5.16 -25.00
CA LYS A 311 10.62 5.73 -25.70
C LYS A 311 10.87 5.56 -27.19
N GLU A 312 10.27 4.53 -27.77
CA GLU A 312 10.45 4.16 -29.16
C GLU A 312 9.21 4.47 -30.00
N ALA A 313 9.41 4.75 -31.29
CA ALA A 313 8.32 4.76 -32.27
C ALA A 313 8.29 3.40 -32.99
N LEU A 314 7.37 2.53 -32.58
CA LEU A 314 7.12 1.24 -33.21
C LEU A 314 6.12 1.45 -34.34
N ASN A 315 6.56 1.19 -35.58
CA ASN A 315 5.73 1.38 -36.76
C ASN A 315 5.52 0.04 -37.47
N GLY A 316 4.26 -0.38 -37.57
CA GLY A 316 3.78 -1.50 -38.35
C GLY A 316 3.75 -1.21 -39.84
N THR A 317 3.10 -2.12 -40.56
CA THR A 317 3.16 -2.25 -42.00
C THR A 317 1.78 -2.01 -42.60
N SER A 318 1.44 -2.68 -43.70
CA SER A 318 0.10 -2.61 -44.30
C SER A 318 -0.65 -3.94 -44.14
N GLY A 319 -0.24 -4.79 -43.21
CA GLY A 319 -0.93 -6.03 -42.85
C GLY A 319 -0.97 -6.17 -41.33
N ALA A 320 -1.77 -7.12 -40.84
CA ALA A 320 -1.99 -7.31 -39.39
C ALA A 320 -0.70 -7.51 -38.59
N ASP A 321 -0.31 -6.50 -37.83
CA ASP A 321 0.87 -6.42 -37.00
C ASP A 321 0.51 -6.54 -35.51
N THR A 322 1.48 -6.95 -34.68
CA THR A 322 1.32 -6.91 -33.22
C THR A 322 2.42 -6.05 -32.64
N LEU A 323 2.07 -4.88 -32.11
CA LEU A 323 3.01 -3.90 -31.58
C LEU A 323 3.01 -3.99 -30.05
N ARG A 324 4.20 -4.13 -29.45
CA ARG A 324 4.37 -4.29 -28.00
C ARG A 324 5.39 -3.29 -27.46
N GLY A 325 4.95 -2.30 -26.70
CA GLY A 325 5.84 -1.37 -25.99
C GLY A 325 6.48 -2.02 -24.76
N SER A 326 7.57 -1.48 -24.25
CA SER A 326 8.06 -1.82 -22.89
C SER A 326 8.57 -0.60 -22.12
N GLY A 327 8.21 0.60 -22.60
CA GLY A 327 8.52 1.90 -22.01
C GLY A 327 7.37 2.92 -22.21
N GLY A 328 7.68 4.12 -22.71
CA GLY A 328 6.67 5.14 -23.03
C GLY A 328 6.63 5.34 -24.54
N ASP A 329 6.12 4.34 -25.24
CA ASP A 329 6.33 4.11 -26.66
C ASP A 329 5.23 4.73 -27.52
N THR A 330 5.53 5.08 -28.77
CA THR A 330 4.52 5.41 -29.78
C THR A 330 4.31 4.19 -30.67
N LEU A 331 3.12 3.57 -30.61
CA LEU A 331 2.76 2.38 -31.38
C LEU A 331 1.83 2.79 -32.53
N SER A 332 2.26 2.60 -33.78
CA SER A 332 1.43 2.89 -34.97
C SER A 332 1.42 1.67 -35.87
N GLY A 333 0.29 0.99 -36.05
CA GLY A 333 0.23 -0.28 -36.80
C GLY A 333 0.19 -0.08 -38.31
N GLY A 334 -0.35 1.05 -38.76
CA GLY A 334 -0.35 1.40 -40.18
C GLY A 334 -1.68 1.05 -40.82
N ALA A 335 -1.72 0.08 -41.72
CA ALA A 335 -2.98 -0.41 -42.30
C ALA A 335 -3.07 -1.93 -42.11
N GLY A 336 -4.27 -2.48 -42.03
CA GLY A 336 -4.49 -3.86 -41.60
C GLY A 336 -5.20 -3.88 -40.24
N ASP A 337 -5.55 -5.08 -39.77
CA ASP A 337 -6.17 -5.27 -38.46
C ASP A 337 -5.05 -5.55 -37.44
N ASP A 338 -4.61 -4.52 -36.73
CA ASP A 338 -3.43 -4.54 -35.89
C ASP A 338 -3.78 -4.75 -34.41
N THR A 339 -2.80 -5.21 -33.63
CA THR A 339 -2.94 -5.41 -32.18
C THR A 339 -1.86 -4.67 -31.41
N TYR A 340 -2.26 -3.78 -30.50
CA TYR A 340 -1.40 -3.05 -29.57
C TYR A 340 -1.41 -3.73 -28.20
N GLU A 341 -0.25 -4.14 -27.69
CA GLU A 341 -0.09 -4.53 -26.29
C GLU A 341 0.41 -3.31 -25.53
N VAL A 342 -0.52 -2.69 -24.79
CA VAL A 342 -0.27 -1.46 -24.03
C VAL A 342 -0.07 -1.84 -22.57
N ASN A 343 1.16 -1.66 -22.08
CA ASN A 343 1.57 -2.05 -20.74
C ASN A 343 2.05 -0.87 -19.88
N SER A 344 2.00 0.33 -20.43
CA SER A 344 2.32 1.59 -19.76
C SER A 344 1.32 2.67 -20.15
N LEU A 345 0.82 3.46 -19.19
CA LEU A 345 0.03 4.66 -19.49
C LEU A 345 0.83 5.73 -20.25
N ALA A 346 2.15 5.57 -20.32
CA ALA A 346 3.00 6.43 -21.13
C ALA A 346 3.07 6.01 -22.61
N ASP A 347 2.47 4.88 -23.00
CA ASP A 347 2.36 4.46 -24.38
C ASP A 347 1.30 5.30 -25.12
N ILE A 348 1.60 5.63 -26.38
CA ILE A 348 0.76 6.41 -27.30
C ILE A 348 0.45 5.50 -28.49
N VAL A 349 -0.77 5.01 -28.59
CA VAL A 349 -1.23 4.29 -29.78
C VAL A 349 -1.74 5.30 -30.82
N VAL A 350 -1.26 5.19 -32.06
CA VAL A 350 -1.53 6.14 -33.15
C VAL A 350 -2.13 5.44 -34.34
N GLU A 351 -3.45 5.57 -34.48
CA GLU A 351 -4.22 5.00 -35.57
C GLU A 351 -4.93 6.01 -36.47
N ALA A 352 -4.98 5.66 -37.75
CA ALA A 352 -5.60 6.49 -38.78
C ALA A 352 -6.96 5.93 -39.20
N SER A 353 -7.94 6.82 -39.37
CA SER A 353 -9.29 6.44 -39.78
C SER A 353 -9.32 5.61 -41.06
N GLY A 354 -10.00 4.46 -41.03
CA GLY A 354 -10.28 3.61 -42.19
C GLY A 354 -9.13 2.69 -42.61
N ASN A 355 -8.14 2.48 -41.74
CA ASN A 355 -6.98 1.65 -42.02
C ASN A 355 -7.10 0.20 -41.51
N GLY A 356 -8.09 -0.13 -40.69
CA GLY A 356 -8.14 -1.44 -40.03
C GLY A 356 -9.37 -1.64 -39.16
N THR A 357 -9.45 -2.79 -38.52
CA THR A 357 -10.19 -3.01 -37.27
C THR A 357 -9.20 -3.43 -36.21
N ASP A 358 -8.85 -2.49 -35.34
CA ASP A 358 -7.67 -2.57 -34.52
C ASP A 358 -8.00 -2.92 -33.06
N THR A 359 -7.07 -3.55 -32.36
CA THR A 359 -7.29 -4.07 -31.00
C THR A 359 -6.21 -3.58 -30.04
N VAL A 360 -6.61 -2.98 -28.92
CA VAL A 360 -5.72 -2.82 -27.76
C VAL A 360 -5.94 -3.97 -26.78
N THR A 361 -4.84 -4.57 -26.34
CA THR A 361 -4.78 -5.49 -25.20
C THR A 361 -4.01 -4.81 -24.07
N THR A 362 -4.56 -4.79 -22.87
CA THR A 362 -3.93 -4.11 -21.72
C THR A 362 -4.38 -4.72 -20.40
N TRP A 363 -3.61 -4.52 -19.33
CA TRP A 363 -4.00 -4.85 -17.95
C TRP A 363 -4.04 -3.60 -17.07
N ILE A 364 -3.94 -2.43 -17.69
CA ILE A 364 -3.87 -1.15 -17.01
C ILE A 364 -5.27 -0.72 -16.58
N ASP A 365 -5.43 -0.43 -15.30
CA ASP A 365 -6.64 0.16 -14.75
C ASP A 365 -6.81 1.61 -15.23
N GLY A 366 -8.04 1.95 -15.63
CA GLY A 366 -8.40 3.26 -16.15
C GLY A 366 -8.03 3.49 -17.62
N TYR A 367 -7.68 2.46 -18.39
CA TYR A 367 -7.26 2.65 -19.77
C TYR A 367 -8.40 3.08 -20.70
N VAL A 368 -8.10 3.96 -21.65
CA VAL A 368 -9.08 4.50 -22.60
C VAL A 368 -8.57 4.37 -24.02
N LEU A 369 -9.42 3.86 -24.91
CA LEU A 369 -9.06 3.69 -26.31
C LEU A 369 -8.70 5.04 -26.94
N PRO A 370 -7.56 5.14 -27.66
CA PRO A 370 -7.26 6.31 -28.47
C PRO A 370 -8.26 6.42 -29.63
N ASP A 371 -8.28 7.58 -30.30
CA ASP A 371 -9.07 7.77 -31.52
C ASP A 371 -8.74 6.70 -32.59
N ASN A 372 -9.76 6.31 -33.36
CA ASN A 372 -9.64 5.36 -34.49
C ASN A 372 -9.29 3.90 -34.13
N VAL A 373 -9.31 3.51 -32.85
CA VAL A 373 -9.22 2.09 -32.45
C VAL A 373 -10.60 1.54 -32.11
N GLU A 374 -10.94 0.36 -32.62
CA GLU A 374 -12.28 -0.22 -32.47
C GLU A 374 -12.42 -1.17 -31.28
N ASN A 375 -11.37 -1.92 -30.90
CA ASN A 375 -11.51 -3.00 -29.91
C ASN A 375 -10.57 -2.83 -28.72
N LEU A 376 -11.06 -3.19 -27.52
CA LEU A 376 -10.29 -3.26 -26.29
C LEU A 376 -10.52 -4.61 -25.61
N VAL A 377 -9.42 -5.24 -25.16
CA VAL A 377 -9.45 -6.46 -24.36
C VAL A 377 -8.62 -6.27 -23.09
N LEU A 378 -9.26 -6.39 -21.94
CA LEU A 378 -8.59 -6.41 -20.65
C LEU A 378 -7.94 -7.78 -20.42
N THR A 379 -6.69 -7.75 -20.01
CA THR A 379 -5.85 -8.88 -19.64
C THR A 379 -5.43 -8.71 -18.18
N GLY A 380 -4.98 -9.77 -17.50
CA GLY A 380 -4.62 -9.71 -16.08
C GLY A 380 -5.79 -9.98 -15.12
N THR A 381 -5.52 -9.92 -13.82
CA THR A 381 -6.42 -10.37 -12.74
C THR A 381 -6.80 -9.27 -11.73
N GLY A 382 -6.44 -8.00 -11.97
CA GLY A 382 -6.78 -6.85 -11.12
C GLY A 382 -8.20 -6.31 -11.35
N TRP A 383 -8.65 -5.42 -10.46
CA TRP A 383 -9.87 -4.61 -10.65
C TRP A 383 -9.58 -3.57 -11.73
N ASN A 384 -10.22 -3.69 -12.89
CA ASN A 384 -9.85 -2.89 -14.07
C ASN A 384 -11.05 -2.12 -14.61
N THR A 385 -10.89 -0.81 -14.72
CA THR A 385 -11.73 0.16 -15.40
C THR A 385 -11.24 0.36 -16.83
N ALA A 386 -12.12 0.34 -17.83
CA ALA A 386 -11.77 0.63 -19.21
C ALA A 386 -12.84 1.44 -19.92
N SER A 387 -12.44 2.36 -20.81
CA SER A 387 -13.37 3.06 -21.68
C SER A 387 -13.03 3.01 -23.18
N GLY A 388 -14.08 3.09 -24.01
CA GLY A 388 -13.97 3.26 -25.46
C GLY A 388 -13.65 4.70 -25.85
N ASN A 389 -13.95 5.06 -27.09
CA ASN A 389 -13.75 6.38 -27.69
C ASN A 389 -15.07 6.92 -28.28
N GLY A 390 -15.04 7.63 -29.41
CA GLY A 390 -16.24 8.14 -30.09
C GLY A 390 -16.80 7.23 -31.19
N LEU A 391 -16.23 6.03 -31.37
CA LEU A 391 -16.62 5.04 -32.38
C LEU A 391 -17.52 3.96 -31.79
N ALA A 392 -18.10 3.12 -32.65
CA ALA A 392 -18.75 1.89 -32.18
C ALA A 392 -17.70 0.86 -31.79
N ASN A 393 -17.34 0.82 -30.50
CA ASN A 393 -16.29 -0.02 -29.95
C ASN A 393 -16.76 -1.40 -29.49
N SER A 394 -15.83 -2.35 -29.42
CA SER A 394 -16.02 -3.64 -28.76
C SER A 394 -15.09 -3.76 -27.55
N LEU A 395 -15.64 -3.71 -26.34
CA LEU A 395 -14.90 -3.82 -25.09
C LEU A 395 -15.14 -5.19 -24.45
N THR A 396 -14.05 -5.88 -24.10
CA THR A 396 -14.09 -7.17 -23.40
C THR A 396 -13.29 -7.07 -22.09
N GLY A 397 -13.97 -7.29 -20.97
CA GLY A 397 -13.38 -7.41 -19.65
C GLY A 397 -12.64 -8.74 -19.41
N ASN A 398 -12.15 -8.92 -18.19
CA ASN A 398 -11.43 -10.12 -17.74
C ASN A 398 -12.29 -10.90 -16.72
N ASP A 399 -11.67 -11.79 -15.94
CA ASP A 399 -12.40 -12.60 -14.96
C ASP A 399 -12.67 -11.88 -13.62
N SER A 400 -12.16 -10.66 -13.45
CA SER A 400 -12.32 -9.80 -12.26
C SER A 400 -13.51 -8.87 -12.39
N ALA A 401 -13.89 -8.17 -11.31
CA ALA A 401 -14.94 -7.15 -11.37
C ALA A 401 -14.46 -5.94 -12.21
N ASN A 402 -15.06 -5.73 -13.38
CA ASN A 402 -14.68 -4.66 -14.30
C ASN A 402 -15.65 -3.49 -14.28
N ILE A 403 -15.14 -2.29 -14.60
CA ILE A 403 -15.97 -1.11 -14.88
C ILE A 403 -15.78 -0.74 -16.35
N LEU A 404 -16.81 -0.91 -17.17
CA LEU A 404 -16.74 -0.70 -18.62
C LEU A 404 -17.64 0.46 -19.07
N ASN A 405 -17.08 1.42 -19.80
CA ASN A 405 -17.81 2.51 -20.44
C ASN A 405 -17.52 2.56 -21.95
N GLY A 406 -18.52 2.39 -22.80
CA GLY A 406 -18.36 2.50 -24.26
C GLY A 406 -17.98 3.89 -24.75
N ARG A 407 -18.42 4.93 -24.02
CA ARG A 407 -18.41 6.35 -24.43
C ARG A 407 -19.27 6.57 -25.68
N GLY A 408 -18.83 7.45 -26.59
CA GLY A 408 -19.64 7.82 -27.74
C GLY A 408 -19.64 6.68 -28.76
N GLY A 409 -20.77 6.25 -29.28
CA GLY A 409 -20.79 5.09 -30.16
C GLY A 409 -22.09 4.31 -30.09
N ASN A 410 -22.13 3.16 -30.75
CA ASN A 410 -23.13 2.15 -30.44
C ASN A 410 -22.32 0.90 -30.09
N ASP A 411 -22.01 0.73 -28.82
CA ASP A 411 -20.90 -0.11 -28.39
C ASP A 411 -21.35 -1.54 -28.08
N LEU A 412 -20.40 -2.47 -28.12
CA LEU A 412 -20.56 -3.85 -27.69
C LEU A 412 -19.70 -4.09 -26.44
N LEU A 413 -20.34 -4.26 -25.29
CA LEU A 413 -19.68 -4.45 -24.01
C LEU A 413 -19.85 -5.89 -23.51
N THR A 414 -18.76 -6.49 -23.05
CA THR A 414 -18.73 -7.84 -22.47
C THR A 414 -17.91 -7.79 -21.18
N GLY A 415 -18.53 -8.10 -20.05
CA GLY A 415 -17.91 -7.99 -18.72
C GLY A 415 -16.91 -9.12 -18.45
N GLY A 416 -17.23 -10.34 -18.85
CA GLY A 416 -16.41 -11.52 -18.57
C GLY A 416 -16.86 -12.23 -17.29
N GLY A 417 -15.92 -12.44 -16.36
CA GLY A 417 -16.15 -13.08 -15.07
C GLY A 417 -16.77 -12.12 -14.06
N GLY A 418 -16.13 -11.91 -12.91
CA GLY A 418 -16.36 -10.70 -12.14
C GLY A 418 -17.74 -10.52 -11.51
N ASN A 419 -18.04 -9.28 -11.11
CA ASN A 419 -19.32 -8.64 -10.78
C ASN A 419 -19.17 -7.24 -11.39
N ASP A 420 -19.65 -7.06 -12.61
CA ASP A 420 -19.19 -5.97 -13.47
C ASP A 420 -20.12 -4.77 -13.41
N THR A 421 -19.57 -3.57 -13.57
CA THR A 421 -20.34 -2.34 -13.69
C THR A 421 -20.26 -1.81 -15.11
N PHE A 422 -21.39 -1.74 -15.80
CA PHE A 422 -21.50 -1.12 -17.12
C PHE A 422 -22.03 0.30 -16.97
N VAL A 423 -21.22 1.27 -17.38
CA VAL A 423 -21.55 2.70 -17.31
C VAL A 423 -22.16 3.10 -18.65
N ILE A 424 -23.38 3.64 -18.61
CA ILE A 424 -24.12 4.13 -19.77
C ILE A 424 -24.52 5.58 -19.50
N ALA A 425 -23.98 6.54 -20.24
CA ALA A 425 -24.33 7.95 -20.06
C ALA A 425 -25.26 8.48 -21.17
N ARG A 426 -25.90 9.61 -20.88
CA ARG A 426 -26.79 10.28 -21.82
C ARG A 426 -26.03 10.89 -22.98
N GLY A 427 -26.45 10.57 -24.21
CA GLY A 427 -25.87 11.12 -25.43
C GLY A 427 -24.65 10.37 -25.95
N GLU A 428 -24.27 9.29 -25.28
CA GLU A 428 -23.18 8.40 -25.67
C GLU A 428 -23.59 7.40 -26.77
N GLY A 429 -24.87 7.01 -26.83
CA GLY A 429 -25.44 6.29 -27.97
C GLY A 429 -26.07 4.96 -27.58
N ASN A 430 -26.26 4.04 -28.53
CA ASN A 430 -27.06 2.83 -28.33
C ASN A 430 -26.21 1.59 -28.12
N ASP A 431 -26.03 1.21 -26.87
CA ASP A 431 -25.08 0.16 -26.52
C ASP A 431 -25.75 -1.20 -26.38
N THR A 432 -24.92 -2.23 -26.48
CA THR A 432 -25.30 -3.63 -26.31
C THR A 432 -24.36 -4.32 -25.34
N ILE A 433 -24.91 -4.83 -24.23
CA ILE A 433 -24.17 -5.65 -23.26
C ILE A 433 -24.46 -7.14 -23.54
N THR A 434 -23.42 -7.96 -23.63
CA THR A 434 -23.54 -9.33 -24.15
C THR A 434 -23.77 -10.41 -23.09
N ASP A 435 -23.34 -10.17 -21.84
CA ASP A 435 -23.26 -11.17 -20.78
C ASP A 435 -23.80 -10.69 -19.42
N PHE A 436 -24.57 -9.61 -19.39
CA PHE A 436 -25.14 -9.03 -18.17
C PHE A 436 -25.87 -10.05 -17.27
N ARG A 437 -25.40 -10.24 -16.05
CA ARG A 437 -25.95 -11.17 -15.05
C ARG A 437 -26.91 -10.46 -14.09
N ALA A 438 -28.18 -10.40 -14.50
CA ALA A 438 -29.27 -9.80 -13.73
C ALA A 438 -29.83 -10.70 -12.60
N GLY A 439 -30.12 -10.13 -11.43
CA GLY A 439 -30.90 -10.75 -10.35
C GLY A 439 -30.55 -10.26 -8.95
N VAL A 440 -31.46 -10.44 -7.98
CA VAL A 440 -31.22 -10.04 -6.57
C VAL A 440 -29.98 -10.73 -6.01
N GLY A 441 -28.97 -9.94 -5.64
CA GLY A 441 -27.69 -10.42 -5.10
C GLY A 441 -26.80 -11.13 -6.13
N ALA A 442 -27.02 -10.93 -7.42
CA ALA A 442 -26.23 -11.53 -8.48
C ALA A 442 -25.50 -10.47 -9.31
N GLY A 443 -24.19 -10.68 -9.48
CA GLY A 443 -23.47 -10.26 -10.68
C GLY A 443 -23.29 -8.76 -10.87
N ASP A 444 -23.96 -8.25 -11.90
CA ASP A 444 -23.56 -7.04 -12.62
C ASP A 444 -24.50 -5.85 -12.36
N VAL A 445 -23.97 -4.64 -12.52
CA VAL A 445 -24.66 -3.38 -12.24
C VAL A 445 -24.68 -2.50 -13.49
N LEU A 446 -25.86 -1.97 -13.83
CA LEU A 446 -26.00 -0.86 -14.77
C LEU A 446 -25.88 0.46 -14.00
N LYS A 447 -24.88 1.26 -14.33
CA LYS A 447 -24.76 2.64 -13.85
C LYS A 447 -25.27 3.57 -14.94
N LEU A 448 -26.43 4.19 -14.71
CA LEU A 448 -27.08 5.06 -15.69
C LEU A 448 -26.82 6.53 -15.35
N ASP A 449 -26.00 7.22 -16.15
CA ASP A 449 -25.61 8.60 -15.91
C ASP A 449 -26.38 9.61 -16.81
N GLY A 450 -26.84 10.72 -16.22
CA GLY A 450 -27.55 11.77 -16.93
C GLY A 450 -29.01 11.45 -17.35
N PHE A 451 -29.57 10.33 -16.92
CA PHE A 451 -30.95 9.93 -17.22
C PHE A 451 -31.94 10.24 -16.08
N SER A 452 -33.15 10.70 -16.43
CA SER A 452 -34.14 11.18 -15.46
C SER A 452 -35.18 10.12 -15.07
N PHE A 453 -34.74 8.94 -14.64
CA PHE A 453 -35.65 7.91 -14.10
C PHE A 453 -35.97 8.21 -12.63
N ALA A 454 -37.27 8.27 -12.30
CA ALA A 454 -37.71 8.59 -10.94
C ALA A 454 -37.40 7.47 -9.94
N ASP A 455 -37.43 6.22 -10.41
CA ASP A 455 -37.17 5.01 -9.63
C ASP A 455 -36.93 3.82 -10.57
N PHE A 456 -36.59 2.66 -9.98
CA PHE A 456 -36.40 1.42 -10.72
C PHE A 456 -37.67 0.96 -11.46
N ALA A 457 -38.86 1.26 -10.93
CA ALA A 457 -40.11 0.90 -11.59
C ALA A 457 -40.32 1.68 -12.89
N ALA A 458 -39.94 2.96 -12.93
CA ALA A 458 -39.96 3.80 -14.12
C ALA A 458 -38.98 3.31 -15.18
N LEU A 459 -37.77 2.90 -14.79
CA LEU A 459 -36.80 2.27 -15.70
C LEU A 459 -37.34 0.96 -16.26
N LYS A 460 -37.85 0.08 -15.39
CA LYS A 460 -38.42 -1.21 -15.79
C LYS A 460 -39.61 -1.05 -16.73
N ALA A 461 -40.41 0.00 -16.56
CA ALA A 461 -41.51 0.35 -17.47
C ALA A 461 -41.03 0.86 -18.84
N ALA A 462 -39.79 1.36 -18.92
CA ALA A 462 -39.15 1.77 -20.17
C ALA A 462 -38.48 0.60 -20.93
N ALA A 463 -38.42 -0.58 -20.32
CA ALA A 463 -37.85 -1.78 -20.90
C ALA A 463 -38.88 -2.65 -21.64
N THR A 464 -38.49 -3.22 -22.77
CA THR A 464 -39.31 -4.10 -23.60
C THR A 464 -38.51 -5.36 -23.95
N GLN A 465 -39.14 -6.53 -23.78
CA GLN A 465 -38.54 -7.78 -24.24
C GLN A 465 -38.60 -7.87 -25.77
N SER A 466 -37.47 -8.10 -26.42
CA SER A 466 -37.35 -8.31 -27.86
C SER A 466 -36.66 -9.65 -28.14
N GLY A 467 -37.44 -10.71 -28.36
CA GLY A 467 -36.89 -12.05 -28.48
C GLY A 467 -36.22 -12.50 -27.18
N ALA A 468 -34.96 -12.92 -27.25
CA ALA A 468 -34.17 -13.31 -26.08
C ALA A 468 -33.59 -12.11 -25.29
N ASP A 469 -33.62 -10.91 -25.89
CA ASP A 469 -32.90 -9.74 -25.39
C ASP A 469 -33.85 -8.75 -24.73
N LEU A 470 -33.32 -7.98 -23.78
CA LEU A 470 -34.02 -6.89 -23.12
C LEU A 470 -33.58 -5.56 -23.72
N VAL A 471 -34.52 -4.76 -24.23
CA VAL A 471 -34.24 -3.42 -24.76
C VAL A 471 -34.81 -2.37 -23.83
N ILE A 472 -33.96 -1.54 -23.23
CA ILE A 472 -34.34 -0.45 -22.34
C ILE A 472 -34.30 0.85 -23.14
N ARG A 473 -35.43 1.55 -23.23
CA ARG A 473 -35.46 2.88 -23.84
C ARG A 473 -35.07 3.93 -22.81
N LEU A 474 -33.82 4.37 -22.87
CA LEU A 474 -33.23 5.33 -21.94
C LEU A 474 -33.68 6.77 -22.22
N ALA A 475 -33.82 7.14 -23.49
CA ALA A 475 -34.32 8.43 -23.94
C ALA A 475 -35.15 8.29 -25.24
N SER A 476 -35.57 9.42 -25.84
CA SER A 476 -36.30 9.40 -27.13
C SER A 476 -35.48 8.83 -28.28
N ASP A 477 -34.17 8.93 -28.18
CA ASP A 477 -33.14 8.71 -29.18
C ASP A 477 -32.05 7.73 -28.72
N GLN A 478 -32.16 7.22 -27.49
CA GLN A 478 -31.16 6.33 -26.89
C GLN A 478 -31.79 5.08 -26.27
N THR A 479 -31.22 3.92 -26.58
CA THR A 479 -31.62 2.60 -26.09
C THR A 479 -30.42 1.77 -25.68
N LEU A 480 -30.57 0.97 -24.63
CA LEU A 480 -29.60 -0.04 -24.21
C LEU A 480 -30.18 -1.44 -24.47
N THR A 481 -29.39 -2.32 -25.06
CA THR A 481 -29.76 -3.73 -25.28
C THR A 481 -28.95 -4.64 -24.36
N LEU A 482 -29.63 -5.45 -23.55
CA LEU A 482 -29.00 -6.52 -22.76
C LEU A 482 -29.30 -7.86 -23.43
N ARG A 483 -28.28 -8.54 -23.94
CA ARG A 483 -28.49 -9.81 -24.65
C ARG A 483 -28.82 -10.94 -23.68
N GLY A 484 -29.78 -11.78 -24.04
CA GLY A 484 -30.16 -12.95 -23.24
C GLY A 484 -30.81 -12.65 -21.88
N VAL A 485 -30.95 -11.39 -21.48
CA VAL A 485 -31.56 -10.99 -20.21
C VAL A 485 -33.09 -10.98 -20.35
N GLN A 486 -33.77 -11.52 -19.34
CA GLN A 486 -35.23 -11.49 -19.28
C GLN A 486 -35.71 -10.30 -18.45
N LEU A 487 -36.75 -9.57 -18.89
CA LEU A 487 -37.32 -8.44 -18.14
C LEU A 487 -37.74 -8.83 -16.71
N SER A 488 -38.13 -10.10 -16.51
CA SER A 488 -38.50 -10.62 -15.19
C SER A 488 -37.31 -10.82 -14.25
N SER A 489 -36.10 -11.01 -14.76
CA SER A 489 -34.90 -11.18 -13.92
C SER A 489 -34.32 -9.85 -13.43
N LEU A 490 -34.55 -8.75 -14.16
CA LEU A 490 -34.07 -7.43 -13.76
C LEU A 490 -34.65 -7.00 -12.40
N ALA A 491 -33.77 -6.74 -11.44
CA ALA A 491 -34.00 -6.34 -10.06
C ALA A 491 -33.45 -4.92 -9.78
N SER A 492 -33.86 -4.32 -8.66
CA SER A 492 -33.42 -2.97 -8.28
C SER A 492 -31.91 -2.87 -8.06
N ASP A 493 -31.29 -3.95 -7.62
CA ASP A 493 -29.87 -4.00 -7.29
C ASP A 493 -29.00 -4.07 -8.55
N ASP A 494 -29.59 -4.48 -9.68
CA ASP A 494 -28.94 -4.51 -11.00
C ASP A 494 -28.75 -3.09 -11.58
N VAL A 495 -29.28 -2.05 -10.93
CA VAL A 495 -29.25 -0.69 -11.46
C VAL A 495 -28.96 0.35 -10.39
N SER A 496 -27.88 1.11 -10.61
CA SER A 496 -27.61 2.35 -9.89
C SER A 496 -28.27 3.53 -10.60
N LEU A 497 -29.25 4.15 -9.94
CA LEU A 497 -29.98 5.35 -10.41
C LEU A 497 -29.49 6.65 -9.76
N VAL A 498 -28.32 6.60 -9.11
CA VAL A 498 -27.79 7.77 -8.41
C VAL A 498 -27.19 8.73 -9.45
N ASN A 499 -27.56 10.02 -9.36
CA ASN A 499 -26.86 11.14 -10.02
C ASN A 499 -25.44 11.26 -9.45
N ILE A 500 -24.57 10.29 -9.76
CA ILE A 500 -23.15 10.28 -9.44
C ILE A 500 -22.42 10.56 -10.74
N LYS A 501 -22.03 11.80 -10.95
CA LYS A 501 -20.97 12.13 -11.89
C LYS A 501 -19.64 11.89 -11.18
N ALA A 502 -19.28 10.61 -11.06
CA ALA A 502 -17.90 10.21 -10.86
C ALA A 502 -17.28 10.24 -12.25
N ALA A 503 -16.62 11.35 -12.56
CA ALA A 503 -15.59 11.34 -13.58
C ALA A 503 -14.48 10.41 -13.04
N ALA A 504 -14.43 9.19 -13.55
CA ALA A 504 -13.16 8.47 -13.58
C ALA A 504 -12.24 9.27 -14.52
N PRO A 505 -10.95 9.44 -14.19
CA PRO A 505 -10.05 10.30 -14.93
C PRO A 505 -10.07 9.94 -16.41
N THR A 506 -10.16 10.95 -17.27
CA THR A 506 -9.93 10.82 -18.70
C THR A 506 -8.44 10.61 -18.97
N PRO A 507 -7.97 9.46 -19.49
CA PRO A 507 -6.78 9.42 -20.32
C PRO A 507 -7.21 9.97 -21.68
N VAL A 508 -6.83 11.21 -21.92
CA VAL A 508 -6.71 11.72 -23.27
C VAL A 508 -5.41 11.14 -23.84
N VAL A 509 -5.47 10.50 -24.99
CA VAL A 509 -4.30 10.36 -25.87
C VAL A 509 -4.27 11.61 -26.77
N PRO A 510 -3.24 12.47 -26.75
CA PRO A 510 -3.16 13.58 -27.70
C PRO A 510 -2.71 13.06 -29.07
N PRO A 511 -3.34 13.47 -30.19
CA PRO A 511 -2.69 13.40 -31.49
C PRO A 511 -1.57 14.45 -31.57
N THR A 512 -0.33 13.93 -31.63
CA THR A 512 0.88 14.47 -32.28
C THR A 512 1.13 15.99 -32.26
N THR A 513 2.12 16.45 -31.47
CA THR A 513 3.43 16.96 -31.92
C THR A 513 4.24 17.50 -30.73
N PRO A 514 5.58 17.30 -30.70
CA PRO A 514 6.41 17.83 -29.62
C PRO A 514 6.66 19.32 -29.86
N THR A 515 6.26 20.17 -28.91
CA THR A 515 6.79 21.54 -28.82
C THR A 515 7.23 21.85 -27.40
N ASP A 516 8.55 21.82 -27.23
CA ASP A 516 9.29 22.39 -26.12
C ASP A 516 9.13 23.93 -26.08
N SER A 517 8.98 24.46 -24.87
CA SER A 517 9.18 25.85 -24.43
C SER A 517 8.30 26.99 -25.02
N GLY A 518 7.39 27.50 -24.18
CA GLY A 518 6.87 28.87 -24.23
C GLY A 518 5.52 29.05 -24.92
N SER A 519 4.46 29.35 -24.13
CA SER A 519 3.13 29.73 -24.60
C SER A 519 3.21 30.76 -25.75
N PRO A 520 2.60 30.51 -26.93
CA PRO A 520 1.16 30.79 -27.06
C PRO A 520 0.34 29.87 -28.01
N ALA A 521 -0.97 29.84 -27.70
CA ALA A 521 -2.13 29.41 -28.49
C ALA A 521 -2.26 27.91 -28.82
N LEU A 522 -2.97 27.20 -27.94
CA LEU A 522 -3.50 25.85 -28.13
C LEU A 522 -4.51 25.86 -29.29
N GLY A 523 -4.21 25.12 -30.35
CA GLY A 523 -5.04 25.00 -31.53
C GLY A 523 -5.88 23.73 -31.51
N GLY A 524 -7.20 23.89 -31.38
CA GLY A 524 -8.21 23.01 -32.01
C GLY A 524 -8.58 21.68 -31.35
N ALA A 525 -7.81 21.12 -30.41
CA ALA A 525 -8.21 19.93 -29.67
C ALA A 525 -9.05 20.30 -28.43
N THR A 526 -10.10 19.54 -28.15
CA THR A 526 -11.02 19.74 -27.01
C THR A 526 -10.56 19.05 -25.73
N THR A 527 -9.47 18.28 -25.78
CA THR A 527 -8.95 17.44 -24.70
C THR A 527 -7.45 17.27 -24.93
N ASN A 528 -6.60 17.44 -23.91
CA ASN A 528 -5.14 17.46 -24.02
C ASN A 528 -4.47 16.78 -22.82
N THR A 529 -3.30 16.17 -23.04
CA THR A 529 -2.37 15.80 -21.97
C THR A 529 -1.25 16.84 -21.90
N ILE A 530 -1.07 17.44 -20.73
CA ILE A 530 -0.10 18.50 -20.50
C ILE A 530 0.86 18.02 -19.42
N ARG A 531 2.13 17.83 -19.79
CA ARG A 531 3.17 17.29 -18.89
C ARG A 531 4.22 18.35 -18.58
N GLY A 532 4.48 18.58 -17.30
CA GLY A 532 5.55 19.43 -16.79
C GLY A 532 6.93 18.76 -16.87
N THR A 533 7.97 19.55 -16.65
CA THR A 533 9.34 19.09 -16.41
C THR A 533 9.68 19.22 -14.93
N SER A 534 10.86 18.78 -14.51
CA SER A 534 11.37 18.95 -13.13
C SER A 534 11.41 20.41 -12.60
N ALA A 535 11.15 21.41 -13.44
CA ALA A 535 11.16 22.82 -13.07
C ALA A 535 9.75 23.30 -12.70
N ARG A 536 9.66 24.31 -11.83
CA ARG A 536 8.37 24.89 -11.43
C ARG A 536 7.71 25.62 -12.61
N GLU A 537 6.56 25.13 -13.05
CA GLU A 537 5.86 25.61 -14.23
C GLU A 537 4.39 25.95 -13.96
N ALA A 538 3.76 26.68 -14.90
CA ALA A 538 2.32 26.86 -14.92
C ALA A 538 1.75 26.08 -16.10
N LEU A 539 1.12 24.94 -15.81
CA LEU A 539 0.46 24.07 -16.78
C LEU A 539 -1.00 24.51 -16.86
N ASN A 540 -1.43 24.97 -18.04
CA ASN A 540 -2.78 25.48 -18.26
C ASN A 540 -3.45 24.66 -19.37
N GLY A 541 -4.58 24.04 -19.04
CA GLY A 541 -5.47 23.35 -19.96
C GLY A 541 -6.36 24.30 -20.74
N THR A 542 -7.44 23.74 -21.24
CA THR A 542 -8.33 24.25 -22.26
C THR A 542 -9.77 24.31 -21.74
N SER A 543 -10.74 24.02 -22.61
CA SER A 543 -12.16 24.03 -22.28
C SER A 543 -12.80 22.65 -22.44
N GLY A 544 -12.00 21.59 -22.49
CA GLY A 544 -12.50 20.26 -22.25
C GLY A 544 -11.48 19.43 -21.50
N ASN A 545 -11.84 18.18 -21.22
CA ASN A 545 -11.27 17.30 -20.21
C ASN A 545 -9.77 17.00 -20.40
N ASP A 546 -8.91 17.74 -19.71
CA ASP A 546 -7.46 17.69 -19.83
C ASP A 546 -6.82 16.82 -18.73
N LEU A 547 -5.68 16.19 -19.04
CA LEU A 547 -4.82 15.48 -18.08
C LEU A 547 -3.56 16.30 -17.83
N LEU A 548 -3.39 16.80 -16.62
CA LEU A 548 -2.24 17.62 -16.21
C LEU A 548 -1.31 16.82 -15.31
N LEU A 549 -0.08 16.60 -15.79
CA LEU A 549 0.95 15.84 -15.10
C LEU A 549 2.03 16.79 -14.57
N GLY A 550 1.92 17.16 -13.29
CA GLY A 550 2.96 17.92 -12.59
C GLY A 550 4.25 17.10 -12.51
N SER A 551 5.41 17.74 -12.51
CA SER A 551 6.67 17.07 -12.25
C SER A 551 7.59 18.01 -11.49
N GLY A 552 7.25 18.41 -10.28
CA GLY A 552 8.13 19.34 -9.56
C GLY A 552 7.41 20.14 -8.52
N GLY A 553 7.06 21.38 -8.82
CA GLY A 553 6.37 22.24 -7.87
C GLY A 553 5.56 23.26 -8.64
N ASP A 554 4.60 22.73 -9.38
CA ASP A 554 3.93 23.35 -10.51
C ASP A 554 2.60 23.98 -10.11
N THR A 555 2.06 24.82 -10.96
CA THR A 555 0.68 25.28 -10.88
C THR A 555 -0.10 24.62 -12.01
N LEU A 556 -1.06 23.77 -11.67
CA LEU A 556 -1.88 23.01 -12.60
C LEU A 556 -3.27 23.65 -12.66
N SER A 557 -3.70 24.09 -13.84
CA SER A 557 -5.05 24.65 -14.05
C SER A 557 -5.66 24.04 -15.31
N GLY A 558 -6.72 23.27 -15.17
CA GLY A 558 -7.35 22.47 -16.23
C GLY A 558 -8.26 23.32 -17.10
N GLY A 559 -9.00 24.24 -16.50
CA GLY A 559 -9.75 25.26 -17.23
C GLY A 559 -11.25 25.00 -17.16
N ALA A 560 -11.86 24.54 -18.25
CA ALA A 560 -13.21 24.02 -18.24
C ALA A 560 -13.23 22.63 -18.88
N GLY A 561 -14.23 21.81 -18.58
CA GLY A 561 -14.16 20.38 -18.80
C GLY A 561 -13.95 19.63 -17.50
N ASP A 562 -14.05 18.31 -17.53
CA ASP A 562 -13.77 17.44 -16.38
C ASP A 562 -12.30 17.02 -16.44
N ASP A 563 -11.47 17.70 -15.67
CA ASP A 563 -10.02 17.61 -15.77
C ASP A 563 -9.44 16.62 -14.75
N THR A 564 -8.27 16.07 -15.06
CA THR A 564 -7.53 15.17 -14.17
C THR A 564 -6.14 15.73 -13.87
N TYR A 565 -5.80 15.77 -12.59
CA TYR A 565 -4.52 16.23 -12.07
C TYR A 565 -3.75 15.05 -11.47
N GLU A 566 -2.55 14.77 -11.97
CA GLU A 566 -1.61 13.90 -11.26
C GLU A 566 -0.71 14.78 -10.39
N VAL A 567 -0.94 14.69 -9.08
CA VAL A 567 -0.20 15.47 -8.07
C VAL A 567 0.82 14.55 -7.42
N ASN A 568 2.09 14.73 -7.81
CA ASN A 568 3.21 13.91 -7.35
C ASN A 568 4.19 14.65 -6.45
N SER A 569 3.97 15.94 -6.23
CA SER A 569 4.70 16.76 -5.28
C SER A 569 3.75 17.59 -4.43
N LEU A 570 4.03 17.65 -3.12
CA LEU A 570 3.34 18.56 -2.19
C LEU A 570 3.55 20.04 -2.55
N ALA A 571 4.51 20.34 -3.42
CA ALA A 571 4.77 21.68 -3.90
C ALA A 571 3.94 22.07 -5.12
N ASP A 572 3.13 21.15 -5.66
CA ASP A 572 2.19 21.43 -6.74
C ASP A 572 0.94 22.14 -6.20
N ILE A 573 0.36 23.02 -7.02
CA ILE A 573 -0.81 23.82 -6.71
C ILE A 573 -1.84 23.56 -7.81
N VAL A 574 -2.94 22.89 -7.47
CA VAL A 574 -4.09 22.73 -8.38
C VAL A 574 -5.00 23.95 -8.24
N VAL A 575 -5.39 24.54 -9.37
CA VAL A 575 -6.21 25.75 -9.45
C VAL A 575 -7.44 25.48 -10.30
N GLU A 576 -8.58 25.40 -9.62
CA GLU A 576 -9.88 25.22 -10.27
C GLU A 576 -10.90 26.34 -10.03
N THR A 577 -11.84 26.46 -10.96
CA THR A 577 -12.92 27.46 -10.91
C THR A 577 -14.28 26.79 -10.83
N SER A 578 -15.11 27.24 -9.89
CA SER A 578 -16.46 26.69 -9.68
C SER A 578 -17.31 26.63 -10.96
N GLY A 579 -17.89 25.46 -11.24
CA GLY A 579 -18.86 25.26 -12.33
C GLY A 579 -18.25 25.04 -13.71
N ASN A 580 -16.94 24.83 -13.78
CA ASN A 580 -16.23 24.56 -15.01
C ASN A 580 -16.07 23.08 -15.35
N GLY A 581 -16.30 22.19 -14.40
CA GLY A 581 -15.97 20.77 -14.54
C GLY A 581 -16.45 19.95 -13.37
N ILE A 582 -16.20 18.64 -13.44
CA ILE A 582 -16.00 17.78 -12.28
C ILE A 582 -14.59 17.24 -12.37
N ASP A 583 -13.75 17.68 -11.45
CA ASP A 583 -12.32 17.52 -11.57
C ASP A 583 -11.78 16.48 -10.59
N THR A 584 -10.71 15.79 -10.98
CA THR A 584 -10.16 14.66 -10.24
C THR A 584 -8.69 14.85 -9.95
N VAL A 585 -8.30 14.74 -8.68
CA VAL A 585 -6.89 14.60 -8.28
C VAL A 585 -6.56 13.13 -8.08
N THR A 586 -5.50 12.68 -8.72
CA THR A 586 -4.84 11.40 -8.45
C THR A 586 -3.51 11.66 -7.75
N THR A 587 -3.25 10.99 -6.63
CA THR A 587 -2.02 11.23 -5.86
C THR A 587 -1.64 10.03 -4.98
N TRP A 588 -0.35 9.86 -4.72
CA TRP A 588 0.18 8.92 -3.73
C TRP A 588 0.77 9.64 -2.50
N ILE A 589 0.47 10.94 -2.36
CA ILE A 589 0.98 11.77 -1.28
C ILE A 589 0.12 11.59 -0.03
N ASP A 590 0.76 11.24 1.08
CA ASP A 590 0.12 11.17 2.40
C ASP A 590 -0.24 12.57 2.92
N GLY A 591 -1.46 12.70 3.44
CA GLY A 591 -2.01 13.94 4.01
C GLY A 591 -2.51 14.95 2.97
N TYR A 592 -2.74 14.53 1.72
CA TYR A 592 -3.23 15.44 0.68
C TYR A 592 -4.67 15.91 0.96
N VAL A 593 -4.93 17.18 0.64
CA VAL A 593 -6.23 17.84 0.83
C VAL A 593 -6.67 18.41 -0.50
N LEU A 594 -7.89 18.11 -0.93
CA LEU A 594 -8.44 18.69 -2.16
C LEU A 594 -8.46 20.22 -2.07
N PRO A 595 -7.98 20.94 -3.10
CA PRO A 595 -8.17 22.38 -3.19
C PRO A 595 -9.64 22.72 -3.45
N ASP A 596 -10.01 23.98 -3.24
CA ASP A 596 -11.36 24.48 -3.54
C ASP A 596 -11.76 24.15 -4.99
N ASN A 597 -13.05 23.88 -5.20
CA ASN A 597 -13.65 23.60 -6.51
C ASN A 597 -13.24 22.27 -7.18
N VAL A 598 -12.51 21.40 -6.49
CA VAL A 598 -12.22 20.05 -6.99
C VAL A 598 -13.12 19.03 -6.30
N GLU A 599 -13.74 18.13 -7.06
CA GLU A 599 -14.77 17.22 -6.55
C GLU A 599 -14.21 15.85 -6.15
N ASN A 600 -13.22 15.30 -6.86
CA ASN A 600 -12.81 13.91 -6.70
C ASN A 600 -11.34 13.76 -6.29
N LEU A 601 -11.06 12.77 -5.43
CA LEU A 601 -9.71 12.36 -5.06
C LEU A 601 -9.59 10.84 -5.16
N VAL A 602 -8.51 10.37 -5.80
CA VAL A 602 -8.13 8.96 -5.84
C VAL A 602 -6.71 8.81 -5.32
N LEU A 603 -6.56 8.02 -4.25
CA LEU A 603 -5.25 7.62 -3.73
C LEU A 603 -4.66 6.50 -4.59
N THR A 604 -3.43 6.70 -5.05
CA THR A 604 -2.65 5.70 -5.77
C THR A 604 -1.44 5.26 -4.94
N GLY A 605 -0.79 4.15 -5.32
CA GLY A 605 0.39 3.62 -4.62
C GLY A 605 0.07 2.69 -3.44
N THR A 606 1.11 2.26 -2.72
CA THR A 606 1.08 1.20 -1.69
C THR A 606 1.46 1.67 -0.27
N GLY A 607 1.54 2.99 -0.07
CA GLY A 607 1.76 3.62 1.24
C GLY A 607 0.46 3.93 1.98
N TRP A 608 0.53 4.02 3.31
CA TRP A 608 -0.58 4.41 4.19
C TRP A 608 -0.89 5.91 3.98
N ASN A 609 -1.91 6.21 3.17
CA ASN A 609 -2.19 7.59 2.74
C ASN A 609 -3.48 8.12 3.37
N THR A 610 -3.33 9.19 4.15
CA THR A 610 -4.38 10.07 4.65
C THR A 610 -4.83 10.99 3.52
N ALA A 611 -6.13 11.14 3.29
CA ALA A 611 -6.67 12.09 2.32
C ALA A 611 -7.85 12.86 2.91
N SER A 612 -8.01 14.10 2.48
CA SER A 612 -9.18 14.90 2.82
C SER A 612 -9.81 15.59 1.61
N GLY A 613 -11.14 15.71 1.64
CA GLY A 613 -11.91 16.52 0.71
C GLY A 613 -11.81 18.02 1.04
N ASN A 614 -12.80 18.79 0.60
CA ASN A 614 -12.94 20.22 0.80
C ASN A 614 -14.33 20.56 1.39
N ALA A 615 -15.04 21.56 0.87
CA ALA A 615 -16.37 21.94 1.36
C ALA A 615 -17.51 21.50 0.40
N LEU A 616 -17.17 20.82 -0.70
CA LEU A 616 -18.09 20.29 -1.69
C LEU A 616 -18.51 18.86 -1.33
N ALA A 617 -19.54 18.35 -1.99
CA ALA A 617 -19.84 16.92 -1.93
C ALA A 617 -18.77 16.15 -2.74
N ASN A 618 -17.74 15.68 -2.06
CA ASN A 618 -16.57 15.04 -2.65
C ASN A 618 -16.73 13.52 -2.80
N SER A 619 -15.98 12.96 -3.75
CA SER A 619 -15.77 11.50 -3.88
C SER A 619 -14.32 11.15 -3.59
N LEU A 620 -14.06 10.48 -2.47
CA LEU A 620 -12.74 10.03 -2.05
C LEU A 620 -12.62 8.52 -2.18
N THR A 621 -11.59 8.07 -2.90
CA THR A 621 -11.27 6.64 -3.07
C THR A 621 -9.87 6.37 -2.54
N GLY A 622 -9.77 5.45 -1.58
CA GLY A 622 -8.51 4.95 -1.03
C GLY A 622 -7.82 3.92 -1.94
N ASN A 623 -6.72 3.36 -1.44
CA ASN A 623 -5.93 2.32 -2.10
C ASN A 623 -6.02 1.00 -1.32
N ASP A 624 -5.17 0.01 -1.63
CA ASP A 624 -5.22 -1.28 -0.94
C ASP A 624 -4.55 -1.29 0.45
N SER A 625 -3.93 -0.18 0.86
CA SER A 625 -3.33 0.01 2.19
C SER A 625 -4.38 0.53 3.17
N ALA A 626 -4.10 0.57 4.48
CA ALA A 626 -5.07 1.22 5.36
C ALA A 626 -4.99 2.74 5.21
N ASN A 627 -6.12 3.34 4.83
CA ASN A 627 -6.26 4.75 4.58
C ASN A 627 -6.96 5.47 5.74
N ILE A 628 -6.74 6.78 5.80
CA ILE A 628 -7.51 7.69 6.67
C ILE A 628 -8.22 8.67 5.76
N LEU A 629 -9.54 8.56 5.64
CA LEU A 629 -10.34 9.36 4.73
C LEU A 629 -11.25 10.30 5.51
N ASN A 630 -11.18 11.60 5.19
CA ASN A 630 -12.08 12.63 5.73
C ASN A 630 -12.71 13.42 4.58
N GLY A 631 -14.02 13.32 4.39
CA GLY A 631 -14.74 14.09 3.37
C GLY A 631 -14.68 15.62 3.61
N ARG A 632 -14.58 16.03 4.88
CA ARG A 632 -14.75 17.39 5.38
C ARG A 632 -16.16 17.91 5.10
N GLY A 633 -16.34 19.16 4.70
CA GLY A 633 -17.66 19.72 4.51
C GLY A 633 -18.28 19.19 3.22
N GLY A 634 -19.56 18.80 3.21
CA GLY A 634 -20.16 18.20 2.04
C GLY A 634 -21.15 17.11 2.39
N ASN A 635 -21.69 16.44 1.38
CA ASN A 635 -22.32 15.14 1.59
C ASN A 635 -21.48 14.15 0.79
N ASP A 636 -20.49 13.56 1.44
CA ASP A 636 -19.37 12.95 0.74
C ASP A 636 -19.60 11.47 0.47
N LEU A 637 -18.91 10.96 -0.54
CA LEU A 637 -18.81 9.53 -0.85
C LEU A 637 -17.40 9.06 -0.56
N LEU A 638 -17.24 8.17 0.42
CA LEU A 638 -15.97 7.65 0.86
C LEU A 638 -15.89 6.15 0.54
N THR A 639 -14.81 5.73 -0.10
CA THR A 639 -14.50 4.33 -0.41
C THR A 639 -13.09 4.04 0.08
N GLY A 640 -12.92 3.09 0.99
CA GLY A 640 -11.64 2.75 1.61
C GLY A 640 -10.72 1.96 0.68
N GLY A 641 -11.26 0.98 -0.04
CA GLY A 641 -10.49 0.05 -0.86
C GLY A 641 -10.15 -1.22 -0.09
N GLY A 642 -8.88 -1.62 -0.15
CA GLY A 642 -8.34 -2.76 0.61
C GLY A 642 -8.10 -2.42 2.08
N GLY A 643 -6.95 -2.74 2.63
CA GLY A 643 -6.53 -2.12 3.91
C GLY A 643 -7.37 -2.45 5.14
N ASN A 644 -7.38 -1.53 6.12
CA ASN A 644 -8.09 -1.53 7.41
C ASN A 644 -8.41 -0.06 7.76
N ASP A 645 -9.39 0.52 7.09
CA ASP A 645 -9.46 1.96 6.91
C ASP A 645 -10.08 2.69 8.08
N THR A 646 -9.69 3.94 8.27
CA THR A 646 -10.32 4.86 9.21
C THR A 646 -11.08 5.94 8.45
N PHE A 647 -12.40 5.96 8.61
CA PHE A 647 -13.24 7.03 8.08
C PHE A 647 -13.51 8.04 9.17
N VAL A 648 -13.04 9.27 8.96
CA VAL A 648 -13.19 10.39 9.90
C VAL A 648 -14.44 11.17 9.52
N ILE A 649 -15.38 11.24 10.45
CA ILE A 649 -16.64 11.98 10.29
C ILE A 649 -16.72 12.99 11.43
N ALA A 650 -16.78 14.29 11.14
CA ALA A 650 -16.90 15.32 12.16
C ALA A 650 -18.28 15.98 12.23
N GLY A 651 -18.59 16.58 13.37
CA GLY A 651 -19.85 17.30 13.59
C GLY A 651 -19.97 18.56 12.74
N GLY A 652 -21.06 18.65 11.96
CA GLY A 652 -21.37 19.82 11.11
C GLY A 652 -20.75 19.79 9.72
N GLU A 653 -20.10 18.68 9.36
CA GLU A 653 -19.46 18.46 8.06
C GLU A 653 -20.46 17.98 6.99
N GLY A 654 -21.52 17.28 7.37
CA GLY A 654 -22.65 16.96 6.51
C GLY A 654 -22.93 15.46 6.43
N ASN A 655 -23.70 15.03 5.43
CA ASN A 655 -24.24 13.67 5.39
C ASN A 655 -23.44 12.77 4.46
N ASP A 656 -22.60 11.94 5.06
CA ASP A 656 -21.66 11.13 4.29
C ASP A 656 -22.16 9.72 4.04
N THR A 657 -21.62 9.10 3.00
CA THR A 657 -21.86 7.71 2.63
C THR A 657 -20.53 6.99 2.48
N ILE A 658 -20.37 5.90 3.24
CA ILE A 658 -19.22 4.98 3.11
C ILE A 658 -19.68 3.75 2.34
N THR A 659 -18.97 3.39 1.28
CA THR A 659 -19.41 2.40 0.28
C THR A 659 -19.01 0.96 0.60
N ASP A 660 -17.93 0.76 1.34
CA ASP A 660 -17.25 -0.54 1.51
C ASP A 660 -16.85 -0.86 2.95
N PHE A 661 -17.46 -0.19 3.93
CA PHE A 661 -17.14 -0.36 5.35
C PHE A 661 -17.26 -1.82 5.83
N ARG A 662 -16.17 -2.40 6.30
CA ARG A 662 -16.09 -3.79 6.82
C ARG A 662 -16.31 -3.81 8.32
N ALA A 663 -17.58 -3.94 8.70
CA ALA A 663 -18.02 -4.01 10.09
C ALA A 663 -17.93 -5.42 10.71
N GLY A 664 -17.48 -5.50 11.97
CA GLY A 664 -17.49 -6.69 12.79
C GLY A 664 -16.22 -6.85 13.64
N VAL A 665 -16.28 -7.73 14.64
CA VAL A 665 -15.15 -8.00 15.53
C VAL A 665 -13.94 -8.49 14.72
N GLY A 666 -12.90 -7.67 14.62
CA GLY A 666 -11.69 -7.93 13.84
C GLY A 666 -11.83 -7.74 12.33
N ALA A 667 -12.90 -7.09 11.83
CA ALA A 667 -13.22 -6.96 10.41
C ALA A 667 -12.41 -5.88 9.67
N GLY A 668 -11.65 -5.04 10.39
CA GLY A 668 -10.64 -4.17 9.79
C GLY A 668 -10.91 -2.67 9.96
N ASP A 669 -12.08 -2.19 9.55
CA ASP A 669 -12.35 -0.74 9.41
C ASP A 669 -12.84 -0.07 10.70
N VAL A 670 -12.64 1.24 10.80
CA VAL A 670 -12.97 2.06 11.97
C VAL A 670 -13.67 3.35 11.55
N LEU A 671 -14.80 3.66 12.20
CA LEU A 671 -15.41 4.98 12.18
C LEU A 671 -14.80 5.83 13.30
N ARG A 672 -14.09 6.89 12.93
CA ARG A 672 -13.67 7.92 13.87
C ARG A 672 -14.70 9.05 13.86
N LEU A 673 -15.44 9.17 14.97
CA LEU A 673 -16.51 10.15 15.10
C LEU A 673 -16.07 11.31 15.98
N ASP A 674 -15.84 12.46 15.37
CA ASP A 674 -15.28 13.65 16.03
C ASP A 674 -16.38 14.69 16.31
N GLY A 675 -16.51 15.15 17.56
CA GLY A 675 -17.44 16.24 17.92
C GLY A 675 -18.92 15.83 18.09
N PHE A 676 -19.21 14.53 18.20
CA PHE A 676 -20.54 14.02 18.53
C PHE A 676 -20.68 13.71 20.02
N SER A 677 -21.92 13.70 20.55
CA SER A 677 -22.21 13.54 21.99
C SER A 677 -22.58 12.11 22.41
N PHE A 678 -22.05 11.09 21.71
CA PHE A 678 -22.37 9.69 22.00
C PHE A 678 -21.64 9.21 23.26
N ALA A 679 -22.37 8.94 24.34
CA ALA A 679 -21.75 8.55 25.61
C ALA A 679 -20.95 7.23 25.54
N ASP A 680 -21.40 6.30 24.69
CA ASP A 680 -20.79 4.99 24.47
C ASP A 680 -21.26 4.39 23.13
N PHE A 681 -20.69 3.24 22.78
CA PHE A 681 -21.07 2.50 21.57
C PHE A 681 -22.55 2.10 21.57
N ALA A 682 -23.15 1.84 22.73
CA ALA A 682 -24.56 1.49 22.83
C ALA A 682 -25.47 2.67 22.44
N ALA A 683 -25.10 3.89 22.83
CA ALA A 683 -25.78 5.12 22.45
C ALA A 683 -25.69 5.37 20.94
N LEU A 684 -24.53 5.14 20.32
CA LEU A 684 -24.36 5.21 18.88
C LEU A 684 -25.23 4.16 18.16
N LYS A 685 -25.17 2.90 18.62
CA LYS A 685 -25.94 1.80 18.03
C LYS A 685 -27.45 2.04 18.15
N ALA A 686 -27.90 2.69 19.23
CA ALA A 686 -29.30 3.10 19.39
C ALA A 686 -29.73 4.24 18.45
N ALA A 687 -28.78 5.02 17.94
CA ALA A 687 -29.03 6.06 16.94
C ALA A 687 -29.00 5.52 15.49
N ALA A 688 -28.61 4.27 15.30
CA ALA A 688 -28.55 3.61 14.00
C ALA A 688 -29.87 2.90 13.65
N THR A 689 -30.24 2.93 12.38
CA THR A 689 -31.44 2.27 11.83
C THR A 689 -31.06 1.51 10.56
N GLN A 690 -31.54 0.28 10.44
CA GLN A 690 -31.40 -0.48 9.18
C GLN A 690 -32.36 0.08 8.13
N SER A 691 -31.83 0.44 6.96
CA SER A 691 -32.59 0.88 5.79
C SER A 691 -32.25 0.02 4.58
N GLY A 692 -33.04 -1.03 4.36
CA GLY A 692 -32.71 -2.04 3.33
C GLY A 692 -31.40 -2.76 3.68
N ALA A 693 -30.47 -2.82 2.74
CA ALA A 693 -29.13 -3.39 2.95
C ALA A 693 -28.19 -2.47 3.76
N ASP A 694 -28.53 -1.18 3.89
CA ASP A 694 -27.64 -0.17 4.43
C ASP A 694 -27.94 0.13 5.90
N LEU A 695 -26.89 0.55 6.61
CA LEU A 695 -26.99 1.07 7.96
C LEU A 695 -26.98 2.60 7.93
N VAL A 696 -28.00 3.23 8.50
CA VAL A 696 -28.06 4.70 8.60
C VAL A 696 -27.91 5.09 10.07
N ILE A 697 -26.84 5.81 10.41
CA ILE A 697 -26.56 6.31 11.75
C ILE A 697 -26.95 7.77 11.82
N ARG A 698 -27.89 8.11 12.71
CA ARG A 698 -28.26 9.51 12.95
C ARG A 698 -27.29 10.14 13.94
N LEU A 699 -26.28 10.85 13.42
CA LEU A 699 -25.21 11.46 14.19
C LEU A 699 -25.65 12.73 14.93
N ALA A 700 -26.48 13.56 14.29
CA ALA A 700 -27.07 14.76 14.87
C ALA A 700 -28.54 14.97 14.42
N SER A 701 -29.14 16.12 14.72
CA SER A 701 -30.50 16.46 14.25
C SER A 701 -30.60 16.58 12.72
N ASP A 702 -29.50 16.94 12.09
CA ASP A 702 -29.33 17.36 10.71
C ASP A 702 -28.17 16.63 10.02
N GLN A 703 -27.54 15.69 10.71
CA GLN A 703 -26.40 14.91 10.21
C GLN A 703 -26.65 13.41 10.35
N THR A 704 -26.41 12.68 9.27
CA THR A 704 -26.53 11.23 9.16
C THR A 704 -25.34 10.66 8.41
N LEU A 705 -24.87 9.49 8.83
CA LEU A 705 -23.89 8.69 8.12
C LEU A 705 -24.57 7.44 7.56
N THR A 706 -24.33 7.13 6.28
CA THR A 706 -24.82 5.90 5.65
C THR A 706 -23.66 4.94 5.41
N LEU A 707 -23.73 3.73 5.93
CA LEU A 707 -22.81 2.64 5.61
C LEU A 707 -23.51 1.66 4.67
N ARG A 708 -23.01 1.57 3.44
CA ARG A 708 -23.62 0.75 2.40
C ARG A 708 -23.37 -0.73 2.65
N GLY A 709 -24.40 -1.56 2.51
CA GLY A 709 -24.30 -3.01 2.68
C GLY A 709 -24.01 -3.50 4.12
N VAL A 710 -23.88 -2.61 5.10
CA VAL A 710 -23.60 -2.96 6.50
C VAL A 710 -24.89 -3.31 7.24
N GLN A 711 -24.85 -4.40 8.01
CA GLN A 711 -25.95 -4.79 8.88
C GLN A 711 -25.76 -4.20 10.28
N LEU A 712 -26.82 -3.66 10.89
CA LEU A 712 -26.80 -3.16 12.27
C LEU A 712 -26.31 -4.22 13.28
N SER A 713 -26.58 -5.50 12.99
CA SER A 713 -26.12 -6.61 13.81
C SER A 713 -24.63 -6.89 13.72
N SER A 714 -23.96 -6.54 12.61
CA SER A 714 -22.52 -6.73 12.46
C SER A 714 -21.71 -5.63 13.13
N LEU A 715 -22.26 -4.41 13.25
CA LEU A 715 -21.57 -3.30 13.90
C LEU A 715 -21.21 -3.65 15.37
N ALA A 716 -19.92 -3.61 15.67
CA ALA A 716 -19.28 -3.91 16.94
C ALA A 716 -18.54 -2.68 17.50
N SER A 717 -18.14 -2.74 18.77
CA SER A 717 -17.52 -1.59 19.44
C SER A 717 -16.12 -1.26 18.93
N ASP A 718 -15.43 -2.23 18.31
CA ASP A 718 -14.14 -2.02 17.65
C ASP A 718 -14.25 -1.35 16.29
N ASP A 719 -15.44 -1.32 15.69
CA ASP A 719 -15.71 -0.59 14.44
C ASP A 719 -15.81 0.92 14.66
N VAL A 720 -15.75 1.40 15.91
CA VAL A 720 -16.00 2.81 16.21
C VAL A 720 -15.03 3.34 17.26
N SER A 721 -14.29 4.37 16.88
CA SER A 721 -13.60 5.27 17.80
C SER A 721 -14.51 6.45 18.11
N LEU A 722 -15.10 6.44 19.31
CA LEU A 722 -15.85 7.57 19.83
C LEU A 722 -14.89 8.57 20.46
N VAL A 723 -14.35 9.47 19.63
CA VAL A 723 -13.63 10.63 20.14
C VAL A 723 -14.69 11.64 20.58
N ASN A 724 -15.15 11.51 21.83
CA ASN A 724 -15.95 12.56 22.48
C ASN A 724 -15.07 13.79 22.75
N ILE A 725 -14.58 14.43 21.69
CA ILE A 725 -14.03 15.78 21.74
C ILE A 725 -15.21 16.64 22.15
N LYS A 726 -15.15 17.21 23.35
CA LYS A 726 -16.10 18.22 23.81
C LYS A 726 -15.86 19.52 23.03
N ALA A 727 -16.17 19.52 21.73
CA ALA A 727 -16.19 20.69 20.88
C ALA A 727 -17.65 21.09 20.65
N ALA A 728 -18.00 22.31 21.08
CA ALA A 728 -19.22 22.95 20.62
C ALA A 728 -19.07 23.20 19.11
N ALA A 729 -20.11 22.85 18.35
CA ALA A 729 -20.17 22.98 16.89
C ALA A 729 -19.66 24.35 16.38
N PRO A 730 -18.89 24.39 15.27
CA PRO A 730 -18.62 25.64 14.57
C PRO A 730 -19.92 26.12 13.93
N THR A 731 -20.49 27.21 14.45
CA THR A 731 -21.43 28.03 13.69
C THR A 731 -20.64 28.91 12.74
N PRO A 732 -20.80 28.81 11.40
CA PRO A 732 -20.22 29.76 10.48
C PRO A 732 -20.99 31.08 10.61
N VAL A 733 -20.40 32.05 11.32
CA VAL A 733 -20.80 33.45 11.21
C VAL A 733 -19.70 34.19 10.47
N VAL A 734 -19.95 34.41 9.18
CA VAL A 734 -19.20 35.36 8.36
C VAL A 734 -19.38 36.76 8.95
N THR A 735 -18.31 37.33 9.47
CA THR A 735 -18.01 38.75 9.30
C THR A 735 -16.49 38.96 9.34
N ALA A 736 -15.92 39.38 8.21
CA ALA A 736 -14.57 39.94 8.16
C ALA A 736 -14.46 41.14 9.12
N PRO A 737 -13.35 41.28 9.88
CA PRO A 737 -12.31 42.19 9.40
C PRO A 737 -10.85 41.85 9.81
N VAL A 738 -9.94 42.12 8.85
CA VAL A 738 -8.63 42.80 8.97
C VAL A 738 -7.54 42.22 9.90
N ALA A 739 -6.59 41.56 9.23
CA ALA A 739 -5.11 41.64 9.32
C ALA A 739 -4.41 41.78 10.70
N THR A 740 -3.70 40.72 11.08
CA THR A 740 -2.34 40.80 11.65
C THR A 740 -1.47 39.66 11.11
N THR A 741 -0.41 40.02 10.37
CA THR A 741 0.63 39.13 9.81
C THR A 741 1.41 38.37 10.89
N PRO A 742 1.62 37.04 10.75
CA PRO A 742 2.72 36.33 11.43
C PRO A 742 4.06 36.63 10.76
N THR A 743 5.13 36.66 11.55
CA THR A 743 6.51 36.93 11.12
C THR A 743 7.33 35.64 11.22
N THR A 744 8.00 35.23 10.15
CA THR A 744 9.01 34.16 10.18
C THR A 744 10.39 34.75 10.43
N THR A 745 11.18 34.12 11.30
CA THR A 745 12.60 34.47 11.47
C THR A 745 13.44 33.20 11.39
N GLY A 746 14.06 32.97 10.23
CA GLY A 746 15.23 32.11 10.05
C GLY A 746 15.00 30.69 9.52
N GLY A 747 15.38 30.45 8.26
CA GLY A 747 15.44 29.12 7.61
C GLY A 747 14.70 29.11 6.27
N THR A 748 15.27 28.55 5.22
CA THR A 748 14.86 28.74 3.82
C THR A 748 13.57 27.98 3.43
N ALA A 749 12.47 28.73 3.31
CA ALA A 749 11.31 28.64 2.40
C ALA A 749 10.65 27.26 2.08
N ALA A 750 9.45 27.04 2.64
CA ALA A 750 8.19 27.02 1.90
C ALA A 750 7.00 27.27 2.86
N ALA A 751 6.60 28.54 3.05
CA ALA A 751 5.32 28.85 3.67
C ALA A 751 4.26 28.86 2.56
N SER A 752 3.33 27.90 2.57
CA SER A 752 2.10 28.00 1.79
C SER A 752 1.24 29.14 2.33
N VAL A 753 0.44 29.69 1.43
CA VAL A 753 -0.28 30.95 1.56
C VAL A 753 -1.32 30.91 2.69
N ALA A 754 -1.33 31.96 3.52
CA ALA A 754 -2.25 32.19 4.65
C ALA A 754 -3.70 32.46 4.22
N THR A 755 -4.33 31.48 3.56
CA THR A 755 -5.77 31.42 3.28
C THR A 755 -6.39 30.06 3.56
N THR A 756 -5.61 29.07 4.00
CA THR A 756 -6.10 27.72 4.36
C THR A 756 -5.67 27.38 5.79
N ASN A 757 -6.52 26.65 6.52
CA ASN A 757 -6.34 26.19 7.90
C ASN A 757 -5.27 25.09 8.04
N ASN A 758 -4.20 25.16 7.25
CA ASN A 758 -3.40 24.00 6.89
C ASN A 758 -1.96 24.52 6.63
N ILE A 759 -1.00 24.16 7.49
CA ILE A 759 0.34 24.75 7.60
C ILE A 759 1.39 23.64 7.55
N TRP A 760 2.35 23.74 6.62
CA TRP A 760 3.42 22.75 6.45
C TRP A 760 4.82 23.37 6.56
N GLY A 761 5.69 22.73 7.33
CA GLY A 761 7.13 22.96 7.38
C GLY A 761 7.87 22.18 6.29
N GLY A 762 9.10 22.60 5.99
CA GLY A 762 10.00 21.90 5.07
C GLY A 762 10.76 20.76 5.77
N THR A 763 11.87 20.34 5.18
CA THR A 763 12.77 19.30 5.71
C THR A 763 13.83 19.83 6.69
N GLY A 764 13.77 21.13 6.98
CA GLY A 764 14.69 21.83 7.86
C GLY A 764 14.19 21.86 9.30
N THR A 765 14.87 22.60 10.18
CA THR A 765 14.31 22.94 11.49
C THR A 765 13.46 24.20 11.36
N ASP A 766 12.15 24.05 11.52
CA ASP A 766 11.16 25.08 11.33
C ASP A 766 10.53 25.54 12.66
N THR A 767 9.99 26.76 12.64
CA THR A 767 9.09 27.26 13.67
C THR A 767 7.79 27.67 13.00
N LEU A 768 6.76 26.86 13.21
CA LEU A 768 5.45 26.96 12.57
C LEU A 768 4.46 27.58 13.55
N HIS A 769 3.77 28.62 13.08
CA HIS A 769 2.77 29.37 13.85
C HIS A 769 1.46 29.40 13.08
N GLY A 770 0.41 28.87 13.70
CA GLY A 770 -0.97 28.99 13.25
C GLY A 770 -1.58 30.36 13.53
N THR A 771 -2.88 30.40 13.31
CA THR A 771 -3.78 31.53 13.40
C THR A 771 -4.67 31.41 14.65
N ASP A 772 -5.67 32.27 14.80
CA ASP A 772 -6.68 32.09 15.86
C ASP A 772 -7.82 31.14 15.41
N ALA A 773 -7.75 30.57 14.20
CA ALA A 773 -8.69 29.57 13.68
C ALA A 773 -8.18 28.14 13.98
N ASN A 774 -9.01 27.13 13.71
CA ASN A 774 -8.62 25.73 13.86
C ASN A 774 -7.66 25.34 12.73
N ASP A 775 -6.38 25.15 13.04
CA ASP A 775 -5.31 24.89 12.10
C ASP A 775 -4.79 23.44 12.18
N ARG A 776 -4.45 22.84 11.03
CA ARG A 776 -3.67 21.61 10.94
C ARG A 776 -2.22 21.96 10.62
N ILE A 777 -1.29 21.57 11.49
CA ILE A 777 0.13 21.94 11.41
C ILE A 777 0.99 20.67 11.32
N ALA A 778 1.80 20.55 10.26
CA ALA A 778 2.66 19.41 9.98
C ALA A 778 4.06 19.85 9.50
N SER A 779 5.08 18.98 9.55
CA SER A 779 6.39 19.21 8.90
C SER A 779 6.90 17.92 8.26
N VAL A 780 7.77 18.02 7.25
CA VAL A 780 8.37 16.85 6.57
C VAL A 780 9.83 16.66 7.00
N GLY A 781 10.01 16.32 8.28
CA GLY A 781 11.31 16.04 8.90
C GLY A 781 12.04 17.29 9.39
N GLY A 782 12.88 17.12 10.41
CA GLY A 782 13.47 18.25 11.13
C GLY A 782 13.33 18.09 12.64
N SER A 783 13.58 19.17 13.39
CA SER A 783 13.34 19.22 14.84
C SER A 783 12.47 20.44 15.14
N ASP A 784 11.22 20.37 14.69
CA ASP A 784 10.38 21.55 14.49
C ASP A 784 9.67 22.01 15.74
N ARG A 785 9.25 23.28 15.76
CA ARG A 785 8.48 23.89 16.84
C ARG A 785 7.14 24.35 16.28
N MET A 786 6.04 23.82 16.79
CA MET A 786 4.69 24.09 16.28
C MET A 786 3.84 24.76 17.36
N SER A 787 3.05 25.76 17.00
CA SER A 787 2.02 26.38 17.85
C SER A 787 0.86 26.85 16.99
N GLY A 788 -0.36 26.71 17.46
CA GLY A 788 -1.57 26.78 16.66
C GLY A 788 -2.27 28.10 16.89
N GLY A 789 -2.48 28.48 18.14
CA GLY A 789 -3.12 29.76 18.50
C GLY A 789 -4.46 29.47 19.17
N LYS A 790 -5.44 30.39 19.09
CA LYS A 790 -6.69 30.24 19.86
C LYS A 790 -7.70 29.21 19.30
N GLY A 791 -7.35 28.50 18.23
CA GLY A 791 -8.21 27.51 17.62
C GLY A 791 -8.19 26.18 18.35
N ASN A 792 -9.02 25.24 17.89
CA ASN A 792 -8.80 23.83 18.18
C ASN A 792 -7.91 23.27 17.09
N ASP A 793 -6.62 23.13 17.40
CA ASP A 793 -5.59 22.87 16.42
C ASP A 793 -5.17 21.39 16.39
N THR A 794 -4.66 20.93 15.25
CA THR A 794 -4.14 19.57 15.08
C THR A 794 -2.67 19.58 14.67
N TYR A 795 -1.82 19.01 15.50
CA TYR A 795 -0.39 18.82 15.27
C TYR A 795 -0.09 17.44 14.74
N VAL A 796 0.63 17.37 13.63
CA VAL A 796 1.02 16.12 12.98
C VAL A 796 2.51 15.90 13.24
N ILE A 797 2.84 14.87 14.04
CA ILE A 797 4.19 14.62 14.56
C ILE A 797 4.77 13.34 13.96
N TYR A 798 5.91 13.48 13.28
CA TYR A 798 6.63 12.40 12.60
C TYR A 798 7.92 12.01 13.29
N SER A 799 8.47 12.84 14.18
CA SER A 799 9.71 12.54 14.90
C SER A 799 9.64 12.88 16.39
N GLY A 800 10.38 12.14 17.21
CA GLY A 800 10.51 12.44 18.64
C GLY A 800 11.32 13.71 18.96
N THR A 801 11.77 14.44 17.94
CA THR A 801 12.52 15.69 18.09
C THR A 801 11.70 16.96 17.86
N GLU A 802 10.49 16.81 17.32
CA GLU A 802 9.51 17.89 17.16
C GLU A 802 8.90 18.30 18.51
N GLN A 803 8.43 19.54 18.59
CA GLN A 803 7.90 20.16 19.81
C GLN A 803 6.60 20.91 19.53
N VAL A 804 5.53 20.49 20.18
CA VAL A 804 4.28 21.24 20.27
C VAL A 804 4.35 22.23 21.43
N ILE A 805 3.92 23.47 21.19
CA ILE A 805 3.93 24.55 22.17
C ILE A 805 2.52 25.13 22.25
N GLU A 806 1.81 24.72 23.31
CA GLU A 806 0.47 25.23 23.60
C GLU A 806 0.40 26.11 24.84
N LYS A 807 -0.50 27.10 24.82
CA LYS A 807 -0.80 27.91 26.02
C LYS A 807 -2.18 27.58 26.58
N ALA A 808 -2.29 27.73 27.89
CA ALA A 808 -3.54 27.45 28.59
C ALA A 808 -4.70 28.32 28.06
N GLY A 809 -5.80 27.65 27.70
CA GLY A 809 -7.03 28.28 27.25
C GLY A 809 -6.99 28.81 25.80
N GLU A 810 -6.02 28.34 25.02
CA GLU A 810 -5.95 28.61 23.59
C GLU A 810 -6.77 27.60 22.77
N GLY A 811 -7.19 26.44 23.27
CA GLY A 811 -7.99 25.56 22.43
C GLY A 811 -8.37 24.26 23.12
N VAL A 812 -8.93 23.34 22.33
CA VAL A 812 -8.86 21.91 22.58
C VAL A 812 -8.05 21.31 21.45
N ASP A 813 -6.79 21.00 21.75
CA ASP A 813 -5.79 20.70 20.73
C ASP A 813 -5.47 19.21 20.66
N THR A 814 -5.10 18.75 19.46
CA THR A 814 -4.88 17.34 19.15
C THR A 814 -3.49 17.12 18.60
N VAL A 815 -2.78 16.11 19.10
CA VAL A 815 -1.59 15.56 18.45
C VAL A 815 -1.94 14.25 17.75
N GLU A 816 -1.62 14.17 16.47
CA GLU A 816 -1.61 12.95 15.67
C GLU A 816 -0.16 12.50 15.44
N THR A 817 0.17 11.24 15.72
CA THR A 817 1.56 10.78 15.58
C THR A 817 1.72 9.32 15.16
N TRP A 818 2.79 9.05 14.41
CA TRP A 818 3.22 7.72 13.98
C TRP A 818 4.37 7.15 14.81
N ILE A 819 4.93 7.95 15.73
CA ILE A 819 6.13 7.54 16.45
C ILE A 819 5.80 6.54 17.56
N GLY A 820 6.68 5.55 17.75
CA GLY A 820 6.51 4.50 18.74
C GLY A 820 6.42 4.97 20.20
N LYS A 821 6.74 6.22 20.50
CA LYS A 821 6.63 6.77 21.86
C LYS A 821 6.47 8.28 21.84
N TYR A 822 5.35 8.77 22.35
CA TYR A 822 5.08 10.21 22.43
C TYR A 822 4.46 10.61 23.77
N ALA A 823 4.78 11.83 24.22
CA ALA A 823 4.20 12.43 25.40
C ALA A 823 3.66 13.82 25.05
N LEU A 824 2.41 14.10 25.43
CA LEU A 824 1.78 15.40 25.17
C LEU A 824 2.57 16.53 25.84
N ALA A 825 2.72 17.63 25.10
CA ALA A 825 3.16 18.89 25.67
C ALA A 825 2.12 19.40 26.68
N ALA A 826 2.53 20.31 27.57
CA ALA A 826 1.57 20.94 28.48
C ALA A 826 0.49 21.71 27.70
N ASN A 827 -0.73 21.73 28.24
CA ASN A 827 -1.90 22.39 27.65
C ASN A 827 -2.46 21.77 26.37
N VAL A 828 -1.99 20.59 25.95
CA VAL A 828 -2.60 19.84 24.84
C VAL A 828 -3.55 18.79 25.41
N GLU A 829 -4.78 18.70 24.89
CA GLU A 829 -5.81 17.83 25.43
C GLU A 829 -5.81 16.44 24.84
N ASN A 830 -5.55 16.27 23.53
CA ASN A 830 -5.79 15.00 22.84
C ASN A 830 -4.52 14.42 22.20
N LEU A 831 -4.37 13.10 22.29
CA LEU A 831 -3.35 12.31 21.59
C LEU A 831 -4.02 11.20 20.80
N VAL A 832 -3.70 11.11 19.52
CA VAL A 832 -4.10 10.03 18.62
C VAL A 832 -2.83 9.39 18.04
N ILE A 833 -2.64 8.11 18.32
CA ILE A 833 -1.52 7.32 17.78
C ILE A 833 -2.02 6.61 16.53
N ILE A 834 -1.36 6.87 15.40
CA ILE A 834 -1.75 6.36 14.09
C ILE A 834 -0.78 5.29 13.58
N GLY A 835 0.46 5.23 14.10
CA GLY A 835 1.48 4.27 13.65
C GLY A 835 1.07 2.81 13.80
N THR A 836 1.78 1.88 13.15
CA THR A 836 1.42 0.44 13.11
C THR A 836 2.37 -0.46 13.92
N SER A 837 3.16 0.12 14.82
CA SER A 837 4.11 -0.61 15.68
C SER A 837 3.71 -0.54 17.16
N TRP A 838 4.38 -1.32 18.01
CA TRP A 838 4.22 -1.24 19.46
C TRP A 838 4.51 0.19 19.94
N THR A 839 3.54 0.81 20.63
CA THR A 839 3.64 2.24 20.96
C THR A 839 3.36 2.55 22.43
N GLN A 840 3.94 3.67 22.89
CA GLN A 840 3.68 4.24 24.20
C GLN A 840 3.12 5.67 24.06
N GLY A 841 1.87 5.86 24.49
CA GLY A 841 1.20 7.16 24.58
C GLY A 841 1.22 7.69 26.00
N THR A 842 1.57 8.96 26.18
CA THR A 842 1.60 9.57 27.51
C THR A 842 0.94 10.95 27.52
N GLY A 843 0.00 11.16 28.44
CA GLY A 843 -0.67 12.44 28.66
C GLY A 843 0.17 13.47 29.42
N ASN A 844 -0.49 14.49 29.94
CA ASN A 844 0.06 15.57 30.75
C ASN A 844 -0.71 15.70 32.09
N ASP A 845 -0.89 16.91 32.63
CA ASP A 845 -1.60 17.12 33.91
C ASP A 845 -3.10 17.51 33.71
N LEU A 846 -3.58 17.52 32.46
CA LEU A 846 -4.97 17.80 32.09
C LEU A 846 -5.78 16.50 31.98
N ALA A 847 -7.11 16.63 31.95
CA ALA A 847 -7.97 15.52 31.53
C ALA A 847 -7.81 15.27 30.02
N ASN A 848 -6.93 14.35 29.66
CA ASN A 848 -6.58 14.03 28.28
C ASN A 848 -7.50 12.99 27.66
N THR A 849 -7.65 13.07 26.33
CA THR A 849 -8.18 11.95 25.52
C THR A 849 -7.02 11.30 24.78
N ILE A 850 -6.77 10.02 25.02
CA ILE A 850 -5.67 9.28 24.38
C ILE A 850 -6.24 8.08 23.65
N VAL A 851 -6.01 8.03 22.33
CA VAL A 851 -6.43 6.94 21.44
C VAL A 851 -5.20 6.24 20.89
N GLY A 852 -5.08 4.94 21.18
CA GLY A 852 -4.07 4.04 20.64
C GLY A 852 -4.39 3.59 19.21
N ASN A 853 -3.61 2.61 18.73
CA ASN A 853 -3.68 2.12 17.36
C ASN A 853 -4.13 0.64 17.35
N SER A 854 -3.87 -0.08 16.26
CA SER A 854 -4.21 -1.51 16.15
C SER A 854 -3.13 -2.49 16.64
N SER A 855 -2.01 -1.95 17.14
CA SER A 855 -0.90 -2.69 17.73
C SER A 855 -0.94 -2.57 19.26
N PRO A 856 -0.25 -3.45 20.01
CA PRO A 856 -0.27 -3.35 21.46
C PRO A 856 0.28 -1.99 21.94
N ASN A 857 -0.51 -1.27 22.74
CA ASN A 857 -0.21 0.06 23.24
C ASN A 857 0.10 0.06 24.73
N VAL A 858 0.88 1.04 25.18
CA VAL A 858 0.99 1.41 26.60
C VAL A 858 0.48 2.83 26.76
N LEU A 859 -0.68 3.01 27.39
CA LEU A 859 -1.33 4.31 27.56
C LEU A 859 -1.26 4.76 29.03
N ASP A 860 -0.62 5.90 29.26
CA ASP A 860 -0.48 6.53 30.58
C ASP A 860 -1.03 7.96 30.52
N GLY A 861 -2.22 8.17 31.08
CA GLY A 861 -2.88 9.48 31.09
C GLY A 861 -2.13 10.53 31.93
N ARG A 862 -1.34 10.08 32.91
CA ARG A 862 -0.71 10.91 33.96
C ARG A 862 -1.73 11.64 34.83
N GLY A 863 -1.65 12.96 34.96
CA GLY A 863 -2.47 13.73 35.88
C GLY A 863 -3.76 14.13 35.18
N GLY A 864 -4.93 13.97 35.80
CA GLY A 864 -6.18 14.30 35.11
C GLY A 864 -7.24 13.24 35.33
N ASN A 865 -8.42 13.43 34.75
CA ASN A 865 -9.40 12.35 34.64
C ASN A 865 -9.49 11.99 33.18
N ASP A 866 -8.67 11.04 32.75
CA ASP A 866 -8.39 10.83 31.34
C ASP A 866 -9.40 9.88 30.69
N LEU A 867 -9.54 9.99 29.38
CA LEU A 867 -10.28 9.04 28.55
C LEU A 867 -9.28 8.28 27.68
N LEU A 868 -9.14 6.98 27.93
CA LEU A 868 -8.15 6.12 27.27
C LEU A 868 -8.88 5.07 26.41
N THR A 869 -8.49 4.98 25.15
CA THR A 869 -8.97 3.97 24.20
C THR A 869 -7.75 3.26 23.62
N GLY A 870 -7.62 1.95 23.82
CA GLY A 870 -6.48 1.15 23.35
C GLY A 870 -6.53 0.92 21.85
N GLY A 871 -7.65 0.41 21.35
CA GLY A 871 -7.83 -0.03 19.97
C GLY A 871 -7.83 -1.55 19.87
N ARG A 872 -7.05 -2.09 18.93
CA ARG A 872 -6.82 -3.55 18.80
C ARG A 872 -5.43 -3.88 19.32
N GLY A 873 -5.22 -5.13 19.71
CA GLY A 873 -3.98 -5.59 20.30
C GLY A 873 -4.11 -5.86 21.80
N ASN A 874 -2.98 -6.12 22.44
CA ASN A 874 -2.94 -6.40 23.88
C ASN A 874 -2.46 -5.15 24.62
N ASP A 875 -3.39 -4.29 24.98
CA ASP A 875 -3.07 -2.96 25.47
C ASP A 875 -2.77 -2.96 26.96
N THR A 876 -1.94 -2.01 27.39
CA THR A 876 -1.60 -1.78 28.79
C THR A 876 -2.00 -0.37 29.19
N PHE A 877 -2.95 -0.26 30.10
CA PHE A 877 -3.39 1.02 30.65
C PHE A 877 -2.77 1.24 32.03
N VAL A 878 -2.05 2.35 32.19
CA VAL A 878 -1.36 2.69 33.43
C VAL A 878 -2.29 3.47 34.35
N ILE A 879 -2.55 2.94 35.54
CA ILE A 879 -3.31 3.61 36.59
C ILE A 879 -2.40 3.81 37.79
N GLY A 880 -2.15 5.06 38.15
CA GLY A 880 -1.22 5.42 39.22
C GLY A 880 -1.88 6.11 40.41
N LYS A 881 -1.25 5.98 41.57
CA LYS A 881 -1.68 6.74 42.76
C LYS A 881 -1.52 8.24 42.53
N GLY A 882 -2.63 8.98 42.61
CA GLY A 882 -2.65 10.44 42.47
C GLY A 882 -2.60 10.94 41.03
N LEU A 883 -2.74 10.04 40.06
CA LEU A 883 -2.80 10.35 38.63
C LEU A 883 -4.21 10.81 38.22
N GLY A 884 -5.24 10.22 38.82
CA GLY A 884 -6.59 10.78 38.84
C GLY A 884 -7.63 9.70 38.56
N MET A 885 -8.76 10.06 37.94
CA MET A 885 -9.87 9.13 37.72
C MET A 885 -10.11 8.86 36.24
N ASP A 886 -9.34 7.92 35.71
CA ASP A 886 -9.34 7.62 34.28
C ASP A 886 -10.50 6.69 33.90
N THR A 887 -10.95 6.81 32.66
CA THR A 887 -11.97 5.98 32.04
C THR A 887 -11.37 5.29 30.84
N ILE A 888 -11.39 3.96 30.84
CA ILE A 888 -10.94 3.14 29.72
C ILE A 888 -12.18 2.65 28.98
N THR A 889 -12.22 2.89 27.67
CA THR A 889 -13.43 2.78 26.85
C THR A 889 -13.64 1.39 26.25
N ASP A 890 -12.57 0.64 26.02
CA ASP A 890 -12.56 -0.57 25.19
C ASP A 890 -11.81 -1.76 25.81
N PHE A 891 -11.54 -1.72 27.12
CA PHE A 891 -10.79 -2.76 27.84
C PHE A 891 -11.34 -4.17 27.62
N ARG A 892 -10.46 -5.10 27.20
CA ARG A 892 -10.74 -6.50 26.95
C ARG A 892 -10.10 -7.40 28.00
N PRO A 893 -10.88 -7.91 28.98
CA PRO A 893 -10.33 -8.82 29.99
C PRO A 893 -9.94 -10.18 29.39
N HIS A 894 -8.92 -10.83 29.96
CA HIS A 894 -8.43 -12.15 29.58
C HIS A 894 -9.53 -13.22 29.69
N ALA A 895 -10.14 -13.54 28.55
CA ALA A 895 -10.95 -14.74 28.35
C ALA A 895 -10.17 -15.78 27.50
N TRP A 896 -10.54 -17.05 27.55
CA TRP A 896 -9.79 -18.13 26.89
C TRP A 896 -9.77 -17.96 25.36
N GLY A 897 -8.67 -17.42 24.83
CA GLY A 897 -8.36 -17.30 23.40
C GLY A 897 -8.82 -15.97 22.77
N GLY A 898 -7.89 -15.03 22.57
CA GLY A 898 -8.13 -13.73 21.93
C GLY A 898 -7.12 -12.66 22.37
N GLU A 899 -7.25 -11.44 21.82
CA GLU A 899 -6.63 -10.20 22.31
C GLU A 899 -7.04 -9.95 23.77
N ALA A 900 -6.10 -9.49 24.60
CA ALA A 900 -6.32 -9.31 26.03
C ALA A 900 -5.48 -8.17 26.62
N ASP A 901 -6.18 -7.25 27.27
CA ASP A 901 -5.62 -6.03 27.83
C ASP A 901 -5.20 -6.21 29.28
N THR A 902 -4.37 -5.29 29.74
CA THR A 902 -3.77 -5.29 31.08
C THR A 902 -3.93 -3.93 31.73
N ILE A 903 -4.34 -3.91 33.00
CA ILE A 903 -4.24 -2.73 33.86
C ILE A 903 -2.95 -2.81 34.66
N GLN A 904 -2.07 -1.82 34.47
CA GLN A 904 -0.85 -1.68 35.25
C GLN A 904 -1.07 -0.70 36.41
N LEU A 905 -1.11 -1.22 37.64
CA LEU A 905 -1.29 -0.45 38.86
C LEU A 905 0.06 -0.02 39.44
N THR A 906 0.31 1.30 39.55
CA THR A 906 1.60 1.84 40.00
C THR A 906 1.49 2.70 41.26
N GLY A 907 2.47 2.58 42.18
CA GLY A 907 2.63 3.51 43.30
C GLY A 907 1.69 3.31 44.51
N PHE A 908 0.94 2.21 44.57
CA PHE A 908 0.00 1.92 45.68
C PHE A 908 0.64 1.22 46.89
N GLY A 909 1.85 0.67 46.72
CA GLY A 909 2.63 -0.02 47.76
C GLY A 909 2.18 -1.44 48.07
N SER A 910 3.03 -2.20 48.77
CA SER A 910 2.77 -3.60 49.12
C SER A 910 1.58 -3.73 50.06
N GLY A 911 0.54 -4.46 49.64
CA GLY A 911 -0.71 -4.65 50.40
C GLY A 911 -1.89 -3.81 49.92
N ALA A 912 -1.76 -3.13 48.78
CA ALA A 912 -2.88 -2.52 48.10
C ALA A 912 -3.96 -3.56 47.71
N ARG A 913 -5.21 -3.13 47.63
CA ARG A 913 -6.37 -3.98 47.33
C ARG A 913 -7.26 -3.34 46.29
N LEU A 914 -7.80 -4.15 45.39
CA LEU A 914 -8.79 -3.74 44.38
C LEU A 914 -10.20 -4.14 44.83
N SER A 915 -11.17 -3.27 44.57
CA SER A 915 -12.60 -3.53 44.74
C SER A 915 -13.37 -2.84 43.61
N ASN A 916 -14.60 -3.24 43.32
CA ASN A 916 -15.40 -2.59 42.29
C ASN A 916 -16.89 -2.52 42.64
N ALA A 917 -17.59 -1.57 42.03
CA ALA A 917 -19.04 -1.43 42.03
C ALA A 917 -19.51 -1.23 40.58
N GLY A 918 -19.88 -2.32 39.92
CA GLY A 918 -20.11 -2.30 38.47
C GLY A 918 -18.80 -2.06 37.71
N SER A 919 -18.81 -1.08 36.79
CA SER A 919 -17.65 -0.64 36.00
C SER A 919 -16.69 0.29 36.73
N LEU A 920 -17.05 0.77 37.92
CA LEU A 920 -16.18 1.62 38.74
C LEU A 920 -15.28 0.76 39.62
N PHE A 921 -13.97 0.80 39.36
CA PHE A 921 -12.94 0.12 40.13
C PHE A 921 -12.29 1.09 41.13
N SER A 922 -11.86 0.55 42.27
CA SER A 922 -11.29 1.32 43.38
C SER A 922 -10.08 0.56 43.94
N VAL A 923 -8.90 1.17 43.82
CA VAL A 923 -7.63 0.69 44.38
C VAL A 923 -7.42 1.39 45.71
N THR A 924 -7.45 0.63 46.82
CA THR A 924 -7.03 1.16 48.11
C THR A 924 -5.56 0.86 48.34
N ALA A 925 -4.76 1.91 48.45
CA ALA A 925 -3.33 1.84 48.74
C ALA A 925 -3.03 1.30 50.15
N SER A 926 -1.76 0.97 50.37
CA SER A 926 -1.23 0.51 51.66
C SER A 926 -1.38 1.54 52.80
N ASP A 927 -1.41 2.84 52.50
CA ASP A 927 -1.66 3.93 53.45
C ASP A 927 -3.14 4.30 53.60
N GLY A 928 -4.04 3.58 52.91
CA GLY A 928 -5.49 3.77 52.98
C GLY A 928 -6.06 4.79 52.00
N SER A 929 -5.26 5.47 51.19
CA SER A 929 -5.78 6.33 50.12
C SER A 929 -6.47 5.50 49.03
N VAL A 930 -7.52 6.04 48.42
CA VAL A 930 -8.27 5.36 47.36
C VAL A 930 -8.12 6.13 46.04
N THR A 931 -7.74 5.42 44.99
CA THR A 931 -7.81 5.89 43.59
C THR A 931 -8.89 5.09 42.88
N GLN A 932 -9.64 5.73 42.00
CA GLN A 932 -10.71 5.10 41.25
C GLN A 932 -10.45 5.22 39.75
N PHE A 933 -10.91 4.25 38.97
CA PHE A 933 -10.91 4.29 37.51
C PHE A 933 -12.13 3.53 37.00
N THR A 934 -12.57 3.82 35.79
CA THR A 934 -13.74 3.20 35.17
C THR A 934 -13.31 2.33 33.99
N LEU A 935 -13.82 1.11 33.91
CA LEU A 935 -13.71 0.26 32.73
C LEU A 935 -15.09 0.13 32.09
N ASN A 936 -15.31 0.80 30.97
CA ASN A 936 -16.63 0.79 30.34
C ASN A 936 -17.01 -0.63 29.89
N GLY A 937 -18.22 -1.05 30.23
CA GLY A 937 -18.73 -2.39 29.91
C GLY A 937 -18.12 -3.56 30.71
N VAL A 938 -17.06 -3.34 31.50
CA VAL A 938 -16.36 -4.41 32.23
C VAL A 938 -16.71 -4.35 33.71
N THR A 939 -17.17 -5.46 34.28
CA THR A 939 -17.63 -5.52 35.68
C THR A 939 -16.83 -6.49 36.57
N SER A 940 -15.82 -7.15 36.00
CA SER A 940 -14.95 -8.09 36.72
C SER A 940 -13.60 -8.21 36.04
N LEU A 941 -12.54 -8.37 36.84
CA LEU A 941 -11.17 -8.61 36.37
C LEU A 941 -10.62 -9.90 37.00
N GLY A 942 -9.86 -10.65 36.20
CA GLY A 942 -9.05 -11.78 36.62
C GLY A 942 -7.65 -11.36 37.10
N SER A 943 -6.88 -12.33 37.61
CA SER A 943 -5.50 -12.08 38.04
C SER A 943 -4.55 -11.74 36.89
N ASN A 944 -4.89 -12.13 35.66
CA ASN A 944 -4.07 -11.88 34.47
C ASN A 944 -4.32 -10.50 33.87
N ASP A 945 -5.43 -9.84 34.24
CA ASP A 945 -5.77 -8.49 33.79
C ASP A 945 -5.02 -7.41 34.60
N LEU A 946 -4.27 -7.79 35.62
CA LEU A 946 -3.70 -6.90 36.61
C LEU A 946 -2.19 -7.13 36.76
N VAL A 947 -1.42 -6.08 36.57
CA VAL A 947 0.01 -6.03 36.90
C VAL A 947 0.22 -5.02 38.02
N TRP A 948 0.80 -5.45 39.13
CA TRP A 948 1.18 -4.58 40.25
C TRP A 948 2.65 -4.20 40.12
N ALA A 949 2.93 -2.91 39.93
CA ALA A 949 4.28 -2.37 39.71
C ALA A 949 4.73 -1.41 40.82
#